data_AF-A0A5N6UIM1-F1
#
_entry.id   AF-A0A5N6UIM1-F1
#
_cell.length_a   1.000
_cell.length_b   1.000
_cell.length_c   1.000
_cell.angle_alpha   90.00
_cell.angle_beta   90.00
_cell.angle_gamma   90.00
#
_symmetry.space_group_name_H-M   'P 1'
#
loop_
_entity.id
_entity.type
_entity.pdbx_description
1 polymer ?
#
loop_
_entity_poly.entity_id
_entity_poly.type
_entity_poly.pdbx_seq_one_letter_code
_entity_poly.pdbx_strand_id
1 'polypeptide(L)'
;MSSNKIWLRAETKPAEARSALTPTTAKTLMDAGYEVTVERSTQRIFDDEEFAKIGAPLVEEGSWAKDAPDDAYVLGLKELPEDDFPLKHVHITFAHCYKQQGGWEKVLSRWPRGGGTLLDLEFLTDEAGRRVAAFGWSAGYAGSALAVKNWAWQLTHPEGEPLPGEVPYANQDLLTKSVKESLEAGKKQSGRSPKILVIGALGRCGNGAVQLAKDVGIPESDIIRWDIEETKKGGPFQEIVDADIFVNCIYLSSESIPHFVNHKSLSTPNRRLSVICDVSADTTNPNNPIPVYDITTTFDKPTVPVTLPAETQGPPLSVISIDHLPSLLPRESSEMFSQALLPSLLQLKDRQNARVWTQAEDLFKQKLMQEKSTTVAAYAAGASLAAVALFYVFGPNYTIDGDELSDSNRKKSIVGLANPANDCFINSVLQALAGLGDLRVYLIRELHRRELDGPEVYNSLPDVKDLAGGEKPEKIRELQQGTITRALKEMLDRLNERPIYKKTISARPFIQALEYAYRTRISRNQQDAQEFLQIVAERLCDEYHAGVRARQRLQGPIDIPTDSEISQRTEGVTSAKSPTEVEVRINDGSENGLPAIIDTKLKEIDNEYGFPFEGKLESQIECQFCHYKYKPNQTAFVNLTLQVPQKSSTTLSACFDGLLKTEYIDDFRCDRCCLQHALEVKMQELKQTRGVKEQQLLQAEIQKIQAALSTDPEGPLEGVTLPPAETAPKRKIARHMRITVFPKIIAIHLSRSIFDRSSSTKNAAKVAFPERLPLGGILNQKWFKLLAIVCHKGSHNSGHYESFRRNHLYPPFSTPDVFRSYAQSRVTSENPSQVPSPRMGPRSLDAEPPALSISTSTSSPSSSSLSPAPSRSPSRKKSASQLNPPTSPAPRPSTSSSSRVSFQSSRTKSKRNLSPTSDPQSPATDGGRWSKPNSRPSFMSDRITPGASAETSSGPSSRLRRRRKANDRWWRISDEKVKECKTSDVLGMQKEVYLLFYEMEKPTNGPQVS
;
A
#
# COMPACT_ATOMS: atom_id res chain seq x y z
N MET A 1 -19.99 28.45 30.63
CA MET A 1 -19.48 29.51 31.54
C MET A 1 -18.00 29.64 31.29
N SER A 2 -17.42 30.83 31.40
CA SER A 2 -15.97 31.03 31.39
C SER A 2 -15.42 30.96 32.82
N SER A 3 -14.32 30.24 33.01
CA SER A 3 -13.56 30.23 34.27
C SER A 3 -12.38 31.20 34.19
N ASN A 4 -11.86 31.57 35.35
CA ASN A 4 -10.59 32.26 35.56
C ASN A 4 -9.47 31.32 36.03
N LYS A 5 -9.73 30.00 36.18
CA LYS A 5 -8.78 29.03 36.74
C LYS A 5 -7.93 28.36 35.67
N ILE A 6 -6.62 28.35 35.86
CA ILE A 6 -5.64 27.67 35.00
C ILE A 6 -4.82 26.74 35.89
N TRP A 7 -4.71 25.48 35.49
CA TRP A 7 -3.92 24.46 36.19
C TRP A 7 -2.77 24.03 35.30
N LEU A 8 -1.56 24.48 35.61
CA LEU A 8 -0.35 24.07 34.91
C LEU A 8 0.03 22.66 35.39
N ARG A 9 -0.27 21.64 34.57
CA ARG A 9 0.15 20.27 34.87
C ARG A 9 1.66 20.10 34.75
N ALA A 10 2.19 19.05 35.36
CA ALA A 10 3.52 18.56 35.04
C ALA A 10 3.54 17.93 33.63
N GLU A 11 4.70 17.97 32.97
CA GLU A 11 4.95 17.13 31.79
C GLU A 11 5.41 15.76 32.25
N THR A 12 4.89 14.71 31.60
CA THR A 12 5.20 13.30 31.88
C THR A 12 5.95 12.64 30.72
N LYS A 13 6.24 13.39 29.64
CA LYS A 13 7.01 12.89 28.51
C LYS A 13 8.50 12.92 28.87
N PRO A 14 9.24 11.81 28.76
CA PRO A 14 10.66 11.78 29.09
C PRO A 14 11.46 12.88 28.37
N ALA A 15 12.37 13.52 29.11
CA ALA A 15 13.20 14.65 28.68
C ALA A 15 12.44 15.93 28.22
N GLU A 16 11.12 16.03 28.41
CA GLU A 16 10.38 17.28 28.15
C GLU A 16 10.51 18.26 29.32
N ALA A 17 11.60 19.02 29.35
CA ALA A 17 11.88 19.99 30.40
C ALA A 17 11.20 21.36 30.21
N ARG A 18 10.51 21.59 29.08
CA ARG A 18 9.80 22.85 28.80
C ARG A 18 8.48 22.95 29.58
N SER A 19 7.93 24.16 29.66
CA SER A 19 6.66 24.44 30.33
C SER A 19 5.76 25.37 29.48
N ALA A 20 4.45 25.19 29.59
CA ALA A 20 3.46 26.01 28.86
C ALA A 20 3.25 27.39 29.51
N LEU A 21 3.43 27.49 30.83
CA LEU A 21 3.60 28.74 31.57
C LEU A 21 5.01 28.81 32.15
N THR A 22 5.53 30.03 32.23
CA THR A 22 6.73 30.36 33.00
C THR A 22 6.32 31.14 34.24
N PRO A 23 7.20 31.33 35.24
CA PRO A 23 6.90 32.22 36.37
C PRO A 23 6.51 33.64 35.88
N THR A 24 7.17 34.13 34.84
CA THR A 24 6.91 35.42 34.19
C THR A 24 5.49 35.54 33.64
N THR A 25 5.03 34.54 32.86
CA THR A 25 3.67 34.59 32.26
C THR A 25 2.58 34.18 33.24
N ALA A 26 2.86 33.24 34.16
CA ALA A 26 1.95 32.88 35.25
C ALA A 26 1.65 34.09 36.14
N LYS A 27 2.68 34.86 36.53
CA LYS A 27 2.50 36.11 37.30
C LYS A 27 1.65 37.12 36.53
N THR A 28 1.91 37.30 35.23
CA THR A 28 1.12 38.21 34.39
C THR A 28 -0.35 37.80 34.29
N LEU A 29 -0.66 36.49 34.27
CA LEU A 29 -2.02 35.96 34.34
C LEU A 29 -2.66 36.19 35.72
N MET A 30 -1.93 35.95 36.81
CA MET A 30 -2.39 36.21 38.18
C MET A 30 -2.73 37.69 38.41
N ASP A 31 -1.90 38.60 37.89
CA ASP A 31 -2.15 40.05 37.97
C ASP A 31 -3.33 40.50 37.08
N ALA A 32 -3.61 39.78 35.99
CA ALA A 32 -4.86 39.87 35.24
C ALA A 32 -6.05 39.14 35.93
N GLY A 33 -5.89 38.69 37.18
CA GLY A 33 -6.91 38.06 38.02
C GLY A 33 -7.28 36.63 37.62
N TYR A 34 -6.35 35.85 37.07
CA TYR A 34 -6.51 34.41 36.88
C TYR A 34 -6.02 33.64 38.12
N GLU A 35 -6.72 32.58 38.49
CA GLU A 35 -6.30 31.64 39.54
C GLU A 35 -5.36 30.61 38.90
N VAL A 36 -4.04 30.78 39.07
CA VAL A 36 -3.03 29.90 38.45
C VAL A 36 -2.47 28.93 39.48
N THR A 37 -2.92 27.68 39.44
CA THR A 37 -2.34 26.55 40.22
C THR A 37 -1.26 25.87 39.41
N VAL A 38 -0.19 25.42 40.07
CA VAL A 38 0.99 24.81 39.44
C VAL A 38 1.30 23.47 40.09
N GLU A 39 1.36 22.41 39.28
CA GLU A 39 1.91 21.14 39.77
C GLU A 39 3.42 21.25 39.96
N ARG A 40 3.90 20.68 41.06
CA ARG A 40 5.31 20.34 41.23
C ARG A 40 5.75 19.43 40.10
N SER A 41 7.00 19.56 39.63
CA SER A 41 7.50 18.70 38.56
C SER A 41 8.99 18.42 38.67
N THR A 42 9.34 17.14 38.69
CA THR A 42 10.74 16.68 38.79
C THR A 42 11.57 16.88 37.52
N GLN A 43 10.94 17.15 36.37
CA GLN A 43 11.61 17.30 35.07
C GLN A 43 11.57 18.72 34.47
N ARG A 44 10.80 19.66 35.06
CA ARG A 44 10.64 21.02 34.52
C ARG A 44 11.90 21.85 34.75
N ILE A 45 12.30 22.67 33.78
CA ILE A 45 13.48 23.55 33.86
C ILE A 45 13.33 24.76 34.82
N PHE A 46 12.11 25.00 35.32
CA PHE A 46 11.79 26.05 36.28
C PHE A 46 11.58 25.42 37.64
N ASP A 47 12.28 25.94 38.65
CA ASP A 47 12.18 25.43 40.02
C ASP A 47 10.76 25.71 40.56
N ASP A 48 10.23 24.80 41.38
CA ASP A 48 8.96 25.01 42.08
C ASP A 48 8.97 26.33 42.89
N GLU A 49 10.12 26.67 43.47
CA GLU A 49 10.36 27.91 44.20
C GLU A 49 10.20 29.16 43.35
N GLU A 50 10.38 29.13 42.02
CA GLU A 50 10.10 30.28 41.15
C GLU A 50 8.60 30.56 41.06
N PHE A 51 7.77 29.52 40.99
CA PHE A 51 6.31 29.63 41.03
C PHE A 51 5.79 29.97 42.43
N ALA A 52 6.41 29.46 43.49
CA ALA A 52 6.08 29.84 44.86
C ALA A 52 6.34 31.34 45.14
N LYS A 53 7.46 31.90 44.64
CA LYS A 53 7.83 33.33 44.82
C LYS A 53 6.82 34.31 44.22
N ILE A 54 6.14 33.93 43.14
CA ILE A 54 5.07 34.75 42.53
C ILE A 54 3.70 34.59 43.20
N GLY A 55 3.57 33.64 44.14
CA GLY A 55 2.36 33.32 44.89
C GLY A 55 1.46 32.26 44.27
N ALA A 56 1.94 31.49 43.28
CA ALA A 56 1.14 30.42 42.67
C ALA A 56 1.05 29.21 43.63
N PRO A 57 -0.14 28.65 43.91
CA PRO A 57 -0.27 27.45 44.72
C PRO A 57 0.42 26.25 44.07
N LEU A 58 1.31 25.60 44.83
CA LEU A 58 1.99 24.37 44.43
C LEU A 58 1.21 23.13 44.93
N VAL A 59 0.99 22.17 44.02
CA VAL A 59 0.25 20.92 44.28
C VAL A 59 1.01 19.71 43.73
N GLU A 60 0.62 18.48 44.11
CA GLU A 60 1.36 17.26 43.75
C GLU A 60 1.38 16.96 42.24
N GLU A 61 2.42 16.27 41.77
CA GLU A 61 2.60 15.92 40.35
C GLU A 61 1.45 15.03 39.86
N GLY A 62 0.75 15.43 38.78
CA GLY A 62 -0.41 14.70 38.25
C GLY A 62 -1.72 14.84 39.03
N SER A 63 -1.79 15.71 40.05
CA SER A 63 -3.01 15.95 40.84
C SER A 63 -4.19 16.51 40.02
N TRP A 64 -3.96 17.09 38.84
CA TRP A 64 -4.99 17.63 37.94
C TRP A 64 -6.12 16.64 37.64
N ALA A 65 -5.83 15.34 37.58
CA ALA A 65 -6.81 14.30 37.25
C ALA A 65 -7.83 14.03 38.38
N LYS A 66 -7.55 14.50 39.60
CA LYS A 66 -8.36 14.25 40.82
C LYS A 66 -8.81 15.54 41.49
N ASP A 67 -7.91 16.51 41.61
CA ASP A 67 -7.99 17.63 42.55
C ASP A 67 -8.21 18.99 41.86
N ALA A 68 -8.02 19.06 40.54
CA ALA A 68 -8.36 20.26 39.78
C ALA A 68 -9.90 20.46 39.70
N PRO A 69 -10.43 21.65 40.01
CA PRO A 69 -11.84 21.97 39.85
C PRO A 69 -12.35 21.69 38.43
N ASP A 70 -13.58 21.17 38.28
CA ASP A 70 -14.17 20.80 36.99
C ASP A 70 -14.21 21.96 35.97
N ASP A 71 -14.19 23.22 36.45
CA ASP A 71 -14.19 24.42 35.60
C ASP A 71 -12.78 24.89 35.16
N ALA A 72 -11.70 24.28 35.65
CA ALA A 72 -10.34 24.71 35.38
C ALA A 72 -9.83 24.34 33.97
N TYR A 73 -8.99 25.21 33.40
CA TYR A 73 -8.23 24.94 32.19
C TYR A 73 -6.92 24.20 32.53
N VAL A 74 -6.85 22.90 32.22
CA VAL A 74 -5.62 22.10 32.37
C VAL A 74 -4.67 22.43 31.22
N LEU A 75 -3.59 23.15 31.53
CA LEU A 75 -2.63 23.69 30.57
C LEU A 75 -1.31 22.91 30.67
N GLY A 76 -0.81 22.47 29.53
CA GLY A 76 0.50 21.81 29.39
C GLY A 76 1.03 21.92 27.97
N LEU A 77 2.19 21.34 27.71
CA LEU A 77 2.79 21.27 26.39
C LEU A 77 2.45 19.97 25.68
N LYS A 78 2.90 18.81 26.15
CA LYS A 78 2.91 17.59 25.33
C LYS A 78 1.62 16.77 25.39
N GLU A 79 1.65 15.64 24.69
CA GLU A 79 0.63 14.61 24.79
C GLU A 79 0.50 14.10 26.24
N LEU A 80 -0.72 13.75 26.64
CA LEU A 80 -0.95 13.02 27.89
C LEU A 80 -0.50 11.56 27.74
N PRO A 81 -0.14 10.85 28.82
CA PRO A 81 0.11 9.40 28.77
C PRO A 81 -1.07 8.65 28.13
N GLU A 82 -0.82 7.53 27.45
CA GLU A 82 -1.84 6.74 26.70
C GLU A 82 -2.82 5.95 27.60
N ASP A 83 -3.14 6.47 28.78
CA ASP A 83 -4.13 5.90 29.70
C ASP A 83 -5.57 5.98 29.15
N ASP A 84 -6.40 5.00 29.49
CA ASP A 84 -7.79 4.94 29.02
C ASP A 84 -8.79 5.75 29.90
N PHE A 85 -8.33 6.61 30.81
CA PHE A 85 -9.25 7.35 31.68
C PHE A 85 -9.96 8.51 30.95
N PRO A 86 -11.25 8.80 31.27
CA PRO A 86 -11.99 9.92 30.69
C PRO A 86 -11.46 11.29 31.14
N LEU A 87 -11.37 12.24 30.22
CA LEU A 87 -10.88 13.59 30.48
C LEU A 87 -12.05 14.57 30.66
N LYS A 88 -12.24 15.04 31.90
CA LYS A 88 -13.33 15.95 32.29
C LYS A 88 -13.05 17.41 31.95
N HIS A 89 -11.82 17.85 32.22
CA HIS A 89 -11.43 19.26 32.13
C HIS A 89 -11.22 19.72 30.69
N VAL A 90 -11.20 21.04 30.53
CA VAL A 90 -10.78 21.68 29.29
C VAL A 90 -9.24 21.66 29.23
N HIS A 91 -8.68 20.94 28.27
CA HIS A 91 -7.24 20.81 28.10
C HIS A 91 -6.71 21.75 27.02
N ILE A 92 -5.62 22.45 27.33
CA ILE A 92 -4.85 23.26 26.39
C ILE A 92 -3.46 22.61 26.30
N THR A 93 -3.19 21.87 25.23
CA THR A 93 -1.96 21.05 25.08
C THR A 93 -1.74 20.72 23.60
N PHE A 94 -0.54 20.29 23.20
CA PHE A 94 -0.31 19.60 21.92
C PHE A 94 -0.74 18.14 22.09
N ALA A 95 -1.95 17.77 21.66
CA ALA A 95 -2.43 16.39 21.81
C ALA A 95 -2.00 15.49 20.64
N HIS A 96 -1.48 16.08 19.56
CA HIS A 96 -0.97 15.39 18.37
C HIS A 96 -1.93 14.30 17.84
N CYS A 97 -3.24 14.59 17.83
CA CYS A 97 -4.29 13.64 17.41
C CYS A 97 -5.13 14.11 16.21
N TYR A 98 -4.81 15.25 15.59
CA TYR A 98 -5.60 15.81 14.47
C TYR A 98 -5.08 15.48 13.06
N LYS A 99 -3.89 14.91 12.93
CA LYS A 99 -3.21 14.60 11.65
C LYS A 99 -3.17 13.09 11.34
N GLN A 100 -4.05 12.30 11.98
CA GLN A 100 -4.13 10.83 11.86
C GLN A 100 -2.86 10.09 12.30
N GLN A 101 -2.18 10.60 13.32
CA GLN A 101 -1.06 9.93 14.00
C GLN A 101 -1.46 8.56 14.56
N GLY A 102 -0.49 7.68 14.84
CA GLY A 102 -0.74 6.40 15.52
C GLY A 102 -1.55 6.60 16.80
N GLY A 103 -2.58 5.78 17.02
CA GLY A 103 -3.42 5.84 18.22
C GLY A 103 -4.41 7.03 18.33
N TRP A 104 -4.44 7.97 17.37
CA TRP A 104 -5.15 9.25 17.50
C TRP A 104 -6.63 9.14 17.95
N GLU A 105 -7.36 8.13 17.47
CA GLU A 105 -8.78 7.91 17.81
C GLU A 105 -8.96 7.63 19.31
N LYS A 106 -8.08 6.80 19.90
CA LYS A 106 -8.11 6.48 21.34
C LYS A 106 -7.90 7.75 22.16
N VAL A 107 -6.82 8.49 21.86
CA VAL A 107 -6.46 9.74 22.54
C VAL A 107 -7.62 10.74 22.46
N LEU A 108 -8.14 10.99 21.26
CA LEU A 108 -9.22 11.96 21.05
C LEU A 108 -10.53 11.56 21.75
N SER A 109 -10.85 10.26 21.84
CA SER A 109 -12.06 9.76 22.49
C SER A 109 -12.11 10.01 24.02
N ARG A 110 -10.98 10.33 24.66
CA ARG A 110 -10.92 10.52 26.12
C ARG A 110 -11.74 11.72 26.61
N TRP A 111 -11.70 12.85 25.90
CA TRP A 111 -12.46 14.06 26.24
C TRP A 111 -13.98 13.89 26.17
N PRO A 112 -14.60 13.43 25.06
CA PRO A 112 -16.06 13.28 25.00
C PRO A 112 -16.61 12.23 25.97
N ARG A 113 -15.79 11.28 26.47
CA ARG A 113 -16.16 10.36 27.56
C ARG A 113 -16.22 11.03 28.93
N GLY A 114 -15.39 12.05 29.18
CA GLY A 114 -15.38 12.80 30.45
C GLY A 114 -16.23 14.07 30.44
N GLY A 115 -16.66 14.53 29.26
CA GLY A 115 -17.34 15.81 29.06
C GLY A 115 -16.40 16.99 28.76
N GLY A 116 -15.09 16.75 28.70
CA GLY A 116 -14.07 17.76 28.48
C GLY A 116 -13.94 18.24 27.03
N THR A 117 -13.00 19.16 26.83
CA THR A 117 -12.67 19.76 25.53
C THR A 117 -11.15 19.77 25.33
N LEU A 118 -10.68 19.51 24.11
CA LEU A 118 -9.30 19.80 23.71
C LEU A 118 -9.24 21.13 22.93
N LEU A 119 -8.34 22.02 23.34
CA LEU A 119 -7.98 23.25 22.65
C LEU A 119 -6.51 23.14 22.21
N ASP A 120 -6.28 22.49 21.06
CA ASP A 120 -4.93 22.03 20.69
C ASP A 120 -3.98 23.19 20.28
N LEU A 121 -2.82 23.27 20.96
CA LEU A 121 -1.79 24.30 20.78
C LEU A 121 -1.13 24.30 19.39
N GLU A 122 -1.26 23.21 18.62
CA GLU A 122 -0.78 23.14 17.24
C GLU A 122 -1.65 23.98 16.28
N PHE A 123 -2.92 24.25 16.63
CA PHE A 123 -3.91 24.84 15.71
C PHE A 123 -4.42 26.23 16.11
N LEU A 124 -3.89 26.83 17.18
CA LEU A 124 -4.19 28.21 17.56
C LEU A 124 -3.54 29.21 16.59
N THR A 125 -4.34 30.04 15.90
CA THR A 125 -3.88 30.98 14.87
C THR A 125 -4.29 32.44 15.12
N ASP A 126 -3.57 33.37 14.50
CA ASP A 126 -3.97 34.77 14.37
C ASP A 126 -4.94 34.98 13.18
N GLU A 127 -5.34 36.22 12.94
CA GLU A 127 -6.31 36.57 11.88
C GLU A 127 -5.74 36.38 10.46
N ALA A 128 -4.41 36.33 10.32
CA ALA A 128 -3.72 35.98 9.08
C ALA A 128 -3.46 34.47 8.95
N GLY A 129 -4.02 33.64 9.84
CA GLY A 129 -3.85 32.18 9.85
C GLY A 129 -2.49 31.70 10.37
N ARG A 130 -1.64 32.58 10.89
CA ARG A 130 -0.31 32.23 11.40
C ARG A 130 -0.42 31.69 12.82
N ARG A 131 0.28 30.61 13.15
CA ARG A 131 0.26 30.02 14.50
C ARG A 131 0.75 31.00 15.57
N VAL A 132 -0.07 31.25 16.60
CA VAL A 132 0.20 32.26 17.65
C VAL A 132 1.51 31.94 18.38
N ALA A 133 1.61 30.75 18.96
CA ALA A 133 2.78 30.27 19.68
C ALA A 133 3.39 29.05 18.97
N ALA A 134 4.71 29.07 18.77
CA ALA A 134 5.48 27.98 18.20
C ALA A 134 6.98 28.17 18.52
N PHE A 135 7.68 27.08 18.83
CA PHE A 135 9.09 27.05 19.22
C PHE A 135 10.12 27.33 18.10
N GLY A 136 9.69 27.95 17.00
CA GLY A 136 10.48 28.01 15.76
C GLY A 136 11.86 28.65 15.93
N TRP A 137 11.96 29.77 16.66
CA TRP A 137 13.23 30.48 16.88
C TRP A 137 14.24 29.61 17.61
N SER A 138 13.85 29.02 18.74
CA SER A 138 14.71 28.17 19.55
C SER A 138 15.10 26.87 18.84
N ALA A 139 14.26 26.35 17.93
CA ALA A 139 14.62 25.22 17.07
C ALA A 139 15.81 25.57 16.17
N GLY A 140 15.76 26.74 15.51
CA GLY A 140 16.85 27.22 14.66
C GLY A 140 18.11 27.55 15.47
N TYR A 141 17.96 28.17 16.64
CA TYR A 141 19.05 28.49 17.55
C TYR A 141 19.80 27.21 17.98
N ALA A 142 19.07 26.21 18.48
CA ALA A 142 19.62 24.92 18.89
C ALA A 142 20.18 24.09 17.72
N GLY A 143 19.51 24.09 16.55
CA GLY A 143 20.00 23.38 15.37
C GLY A 143 21.34 23.95 14.87
N SER A 144 21.43 25.28 14.78
CA SER A 144 22.66 25.99 14.47
C SER A 144 23.77 25.73 15.51
N ALA A 145 23.42 25.59 16.79
CA ALA A 145 24.37 25.29 17.87
C ALA A 145 25.03 23.92 17.68
N LEU A 146 24.22 22.88 17.46
CA LEU A 146 24.71 21.53 17.18
C LEU A 146 25.49 21.50 15.85
N ALA A 147 25.08 22.28 14.85
CA ALA A 147 25.77 22.34 13.58
C ALA A 147 27.19 22.94 13.67
N VAL A 148 27.35 24.04 14.43
CA VAL A 148 28.67 24.65 14.70
C VAL A 148 29.55 23.74 15.56
N LYS A 149 28.97 23.06 16.57
CA LYS A 149 29.68 22.05 17.37
C LYS A 149 30.18 20.89 16.50
N ASN A 150 29.32 20.33 15.66
CA ASN A 150 29.65 19.21 14.76
C ASN A 150 30.76 19.58 13.77
N TRP A 151 30.71 20.77 13.16
CA TRP A 151 31.76 21.27 12.27
C TRP A 151 33.12 21.36 12.98
N ALA A 152 33.13 21.90 14.21
CA ALA A 152 34.34 21.96 15.00
C ALA A 152 34.83 20.57 15.46
N TRP A 153 33.91 19.66 15.77
CA TRP A 153 34.19 18.28 16.17
C TRP A 153 34.88 17.50 15.05
N GLN A 154 34.33 17.52 13.83
CA GLN A 154 34.91 16.90 12.63
C GLN A 154 36.33 17.41 12.32
N LEU A 155 36.64 18.67 12.65
CA LEU A 155 37.97 19.27 12.48
C LEU A 155 38.97 18.91 13.59
N THR A 156 38.48 18.52 14.77
CA THR A 156 39.31 18.17 15.93
C THR A 156 39.49 16.65 16.09
N HIS A 157 38.58 15.85 15.53
CA HIS A 157 38.56 14.38 15.58
C HIS A 157 38.56 13.82 14.15
N PRO A 158 39.66 13.99 13.39
CA PRO A 158 39.72 13.64 11.95
C PRO A 158 39.62 12.13 11.67
N GLU A 159 39.72 11.28 12.70
CA GLU A 159 39.53 9.83 12.58
C GLU A 159 38.05 9.43 12.38
N GLY A 160 37.12 10.38 12.45
CA GLY A 160 35.72 10.19 12.05
C GLY A 160 34.76 9.87 13.20
N GLU A 161 35.12 10.17 14.44
CA GLU A 161 34.22 10.01 15.59
C GLU A 161 32.96 10.89 15.44
N PRO A 162 31.74 10.35 15.70
CA PRO A 162 30.52 11.13 15.67
C PRO A 162 30.51 12.17 16.80
N LEU A 163 29.77 13.27 16.63
CA LEU A 163 29.57 14.25 17.71
C LEU A 163 28.93 13.53 18.93
N PRO A 164 29.49 13.64 20.14
CA PRO A 164 28.92 13.02 21.34
C PRO A 164 27.54 13.58 21.69
N GLY A 165 26.81 12.83 22.50
CA GLY A 165 25.49 13.23 22.97
C GLY A 165 25.51 14.52 23.80
N GLU A 166 24.48 15.35 23.60
CA GLU A 166 24.29 16.63 24.28
C GLU A 166 23.13 16.54 25.27
N VAL A 167 23.11 17.44 26.27
CA VAL A 167 22.04 17.54 27.28
C VAL A 167 21.42 18.94 27.26
N PRO A 168 20.17 19.11 27.72
CA PRO A 168 19.53 20.43 27.82
C PRO A 168 20.35 21.43 28.65
N TYR A 169 20.51 22.64 28.12
CA TYR A 169 21.25 23.73 28.76
C TYR A 169 20.33 24.52 29.69
N ALA A 170 20.83 24.89 30.87
CA ALA A 170 20.05 25.63 31.87
C ALA A 170 19.70 27.07 31.44
N ASN A 171 20.47 27.66 30.51
CA ASN A 171 20.23 28.96 29.90
C ASN A 171 21.05 29.15 28.60
N GLN A 172 20.74 30.23 27.87
CA GLN A 172 21.34 30.58 26.58
C GLN A 172 22.83 30.93 26.68
N ASP A 173 23.29 31.54 27.78
CA ASP A 173 24.70 31.91 27.97
C ASP A 173 25.60 30.66 28.07
N LEU A 174 25.15 29.62 28.76
CA LEU A 174 25.88 28.35 28.87
C LEU A 174 25.97 27.63 27.51
N LEU A 175 24.87 27.60 26.74
CA LEU A 175 24.88 27.06 25.38
C LEU A 175 25.85 27.85 24.49
N THR A 176 25.70 29.18 24.47
CA THR A 176 26.54 30.09 23.67
C THR A 176 28.02 29.98 24.03
N LYS A 177 28.34 29.85 25.33
CA LYS A 177 29.71 29.61 25.80
C LYS A 177 30.26 28.28 25.30
N SER A 178 29.50 27.18 25.45
CA SER A 178 29.95 25.86 24.99
C SER A 178 30.17 25.82 23.47
N VAL A 179 29.28 26.45 22.68
CA VAL A 179 29.45 26.55 21.23
C VAL A 179 30.63 27.45 20.85
N LYS A 180 30.92 28.52 21.60
CA LYS A 180 32.14 29.34 21.43
C LYS A 180 33.41 28.51 21.68
N GLU A 181 33.44 27.71 22.74
CA GLU A 181 34.58 26.86 23.08
C GLU A 181 34.86 25.83 21.97
N SER A 182 33.82 25.20 21.40
CA SER A 182 33.94 24.35 20.21
C SER A 182 34.39 25.15 18.98
N LEU A 183 33.74 26.28 18.68
CA LEU A 183 34.04 27.11 17.50
C LEU A 183 35.50 27.59 17.49
N GLU A 184 36.06 28.02 18.62
CA GLU A 184 37.46 28.41 18.72
C GLU A 184 38.44 27.21 18.58
N ALA A 185 38.02 25.99 18.94
CA ALA A 185 38.80 24.79 18.64
C ALA A 185 38.79 24.48 17.12
N GLY A 186 37.63 24.55 16.46
CA GLY A 186 37.51 24.38 15.00
C GLY A 186 38.24 25.46 14.20
N LYS A 187 38.21 26.72 14.66
CA LYS A 187 38.97 27.85 14.08
C LYS A 187 40.48 27.61 14.16
N LYS A 188 41.01 27.05 15.26
CA LYS A 188 42.44 26.73 15.41
C LYS A 188 42.93 25.68 14.40
N GLN A 189 42.09 24.69 14.07
CA GLN A 189 42.44 23.64 13.11
C GLN A 189 42.26 24.09 11.65
N SER A 190 41.20 24.86 11.35
CA SER A 190 40.88 25.30 9.98
C SER A 190 41.49 26.65 9.57
N GLY A 191 42.01 27.42 10.52
CA GLY A 191 42.54 28.77 10.31
C GLY A 191 41.50 29.86 10.07
N ARG A 192 40.19 29.56 10.20
CA ARG A 192 39.09 30.47 9.80
C ARG A 192 37.76 30.15 10.49
N SER A 193 36.78 31.05 10.35
CA SER A 193 35.38 30.77 10.69
C SER A 193 34.72 29.80 9.69
N PRO A 194 33.65 29.07 10.10
CA PRO A 194 32.76 28.40 9.18
C PRO A 194 31.87 29.39 8.44
N LYS A 195 31.65 29.15 7.16
CA LYS A 195 30.61 29.81 6.36
C LYS A 195 29.30 29.05 6.52
N ILE A 196 28.27 29.71 7.05
CA ILE A 196 26.96 29.13 7.31
C ILE A 196 25.96 29.64 6.28
N LEU A 197 25.23 28.74 5.63
CA LEU A 197 24.08 29.07 4.79
C LEU A 197 22.78 28.68 5.51
N VAL A 198 21.86 29.64 5.65
CA VAL A 198 20.54 29.43 6.25
C VAL A 198 19.45 29.66 5.19
N ILE A 199 18.65 28.65 4.88
CA ILE A 199 17.46 28.76 4.01
C ILE A 199 16.21 28.90 4.87
N GLY A 200 15.35 29.88 4.57
CA GLY A 200 14.23 30.29 5.41
C GLY A 200 14.64 31.35 6.44
N ALA A 201 15.66 32.16 6.12
CA ALA A 201 16.32 33.11 7.01
C ALA A 201 15.40 34.22 7.55
N LEU A 202 14.29 34.54 6.86
CA LEU A 202 13.32 35.54 7.29
C LEU A 202 12.26 34.95 8.25
N GLY A 203 12.10 33.63 8.28
CA GLY A 203 11.21 32.94 9.20
C GLY A 203 11.72 32.93 10.65
N ARG A 204 10.82 32.69 11.61
CA ARG A 204 11.17 32.58 13.06
C ARG A 204 12.39 31.68 13.28
N CYS A 205 12.45 30.54 12.59
CA CYS A 205 13.52 29.55 12.70
C CYS A 205 14.85 30.01 12.09
N GLY A 206 14.84 30.52 10.86
CA GLY A 206 16.06 31.05 10.24
C GLY A 206 16.64 32.23 10.99
N ASN A 207 15.80 33.09 11.57
CA ASN A 207 16.25 34.17 12.45
C ASN A 207 17.00 33.65 13.69
N GLY A 208 16.51 32.58 14.35
CA GLY A 208 17.21 31.96 15.48
C GLY A 208 18.54 31.31 15.09
N ALA A 209 18.59 30.60 13.96
CA ALA A 209 19.82 30.00 13.44
C ALA A 209 20.89 31.05 13.10
N VAL A 210 20.45 32.18 12.51
CA VAL A 210 21.27 33.37 12.25
C VAL A 210 21.74 34.04 13.54
N GLN A 211 20.87 34.15 14.55
CA GLN A 211 21.20 34.88 15.77
C GLN A 211 22.26 34.13 16.59
N LEU A 212 22.18 32.81 16.72
CA LEU A 212 23.26 32.05 17.35
C LEU A 212 24.59 32.26 16.62
N ALA A 213 24.61 32.20 15.28
CA ALA A 213 25.85 32.40 14.52
C ALA A 213 26.53 33.75 14.86
N LYS A 214 25.74 34.82 15.06
CA LYS A 214 26.22 36.11 15.59
C LYS A 214 26.70 36.00 17.03
N ASP A 215 25.88 35.44 17.91
CA ASP A 215 26.15 35.36 19.35
C ASP A 215 27.44 34.60 19.65
N VAL A 216 27.78 33.58 18.86
CA VAL A 216 29.02 32.78 18.97
C VAL A 216 30.23 33.44 18.29
N GLY A 217 30.06 34.53 17.55
CA GLY A 217 31.16 35.28 16.92
C GLY A 217 31.60 34.71 15.57
N ILE A 218 30.64 34.33 14.71
CA ILE A 218 30.87 34.14 13.28
C ILE A 218 30.65 35.49 12.57
N PRO A 219 31.54 35.94 11.67
CA PRO A 219 31.39 37.21 10.95
C PRO A 219 30.11 37.29 10.12
N GLU A 220 29.49 38.48 10.06
CA GLU A 220 28.28 38.73 9.25
C GLU A 220 28.49 38.40 7.75
N SER A 221 29.73 38.52 7.25
CA SER A 221 30.15 38.14 5.89
C SER A 221 30.11 36.63 5.62
N ASP A 222 30.18 35.81 6.66
CA ASP A 222 30.18 34.35 6.57
C ASP A 222 28.78 33.74 6.79
N ILE A 223 27.77 34.57 7.10
CA ILE A 223 26.37 34.15 7.34
C ILE A 223 25.52 34.45 6.09
N ILE A 224 25.42 33.48 5.18
CA ILE A 224 24.54 33.56 4.01
C ILE A 224 23.08 33.38 4.45
N ARG A 225 22.23 34.36 4.14
CA ARG A 225 20.79 34.36 4.43
C ARG A 225 19.99 34.25 3.15
N TRP A 226 19.27 33.15 3.00
CA TRP A 226 18.42 32.86 1.85
C TRP A 226 16.98 32.59 2.31
N ASP A 227 16.03 32.93 1.45
CA ASP A 227 14.62 32.72 1.67
C ASP A 227 13.94 32.41 0.32
N ILE A 228 12.66 32.77 0.14
CA ILE A 228 11.91 32.46 -1.08
C ILE A 228 12.56 33.09 -2.34
N GLU A 229 13.12 34.30 -2.28
CA GLU A 229 13.69 34.96 -3.46
C GLU A 229 14.88 34.22 -4.07
N GLU A 230 15.81 33.73 -3.26
CA GLU A 230 16.99 33.01 -3.73
C GLU A 230 16.67 31.56 -4.10
N THR A 231 15.69 30.95 -3.43
CA THR A 231 15.27 29.55 -3.69
C THR A 231 14.32 29.39 -4.88
N LYS A 232 13.62 30.46 -5.31
CA LYS A 232 12.77 30.49 -6.52
C LYS A 232 13.44 29.92 -7.78
N LYS A 233 14.77 30.03 -7.90
CA LYS A 233 15.53 29.53 -9.07
C LYS A 233 15.53 28.00 -9.20
N GLY A 234 15.18 27.27 -8.13
CA GLY A 234 15.20 25.81 -8.08
C GLY A 234 16.59 25.24 -7.82
N GLY A 235 16.67 24.19 -6.99
CA GLY A 235 17.91 23.47 -6.69
C GLY A 235 18.29 22.41 -7.75
N PRO A 236 19.46 21.75 -7.59
CA PRO A 236 20.37 21.86 -6.45
C PRO A 236 21.18 23.16 -6.45
N PHE A 237 21.47 23.69 -5.27
CA PHE A 237 22.19 24.95 -5.09
C PHE A 237 23.67 24.69 -4.82
N GLN A 238 24.54 25.25 -5.66
CA GLN A 238 25.99 25.15 -5.47
C GLN A 238 26.43 25.88 -4.19
N GLU A 239 25.72 26.94 -3.81
CA GLU A 239 26.00 27.75 -2.64
C GLU A 239 25.87 26.97 -1.32
N ILE A 240 25.09 25.88 -1.29
CA ILE A 240 25.05 24.93 -0.16
C ILE A 240 26.33 24.08 -0.11
N VAL A 241 26.84 23.65 -1.27
CA VAL A 241 28.06 22.83 -1.40
C VAL A 241 29.33 23.63 -1.07
N ASP A 242 29.31 24.94 -1.34
CA ASP A 242 30.38 25.91 -1.09
C ASP A 242 30.40 26.48 0.34
N ALA A 243 29.30 26.32 1.09
CA ALA A 243 29.25 26.59 2.52
C ALA A 243 29.96 25.47 3.30
N ASP A 244 30.32 25.70 4.57
CA ASP A 244 30.82 24.62 5.44
C ASP A 244 29.69 23.96 6.24
N ILE A 245 28.67 24.77 6.57
CA ILE A 245 27.47 24.38 7.32
C ILE A 245 26.23 24.85 6.55
N PHE A 246 25.22 23.99 6.42
CA PHE A 246 23.90 24.33 5.89
C PHE A 246 22.81 24.10 6.94
N VAL A 247 21.94 25.09 7.18
CA VAL A 247 20.78 25.00 8.07
C VAL A 247 19.50 25.22 7.27
N ASN A 248 18.62 24.22 7.23
CA ASN A 248 17.30 24.34 6.60
C ASN A 248 16.22 24.69 7.63
N CYS A 249 15.50 25.77 7.36
CA CYS A 249 14.39 26.27 8.17
C CYS A 249 13.06 26.32 7.38
N ILE A 250 12.98 25.68 6.20
CA ILE A 250 11.75 25.58 5.40
C ILE A 250 11.24 24.13 5.37
N TYR A 251 9.99 23.96 5.80
CA TYR A 251 9.22 22.71 5.71
C TYR A 251 8.29 22.73 4.49
N LEU A 252 8.28 21.66 3.70
CA LEU A 252 7.56 21.56 2.41
C LEU A 252 6.77 20.24 2.32
N SER A 253 5.45 20.28 2.53
CA SER A 253 4.61 19.07 2.63
C SER A 253 3.76 18.76 1.39
N SER A 254 3.37 19.77 0.61
CA SER A 254 2.32 19.63 -0.42
C SER A 254 2.82 19.57 -1.86
N GLU A 255 4.01 20.11 -2.15
CA GLU A 255 4.51 20.28 -3.52
C GLU A 255 5.95 19.76 -3.68
N SER A 256 6.19 19.06 -4.79
CA SER A 256 7.51 18.50 -5.13
C SER A 256 8.36 19.56 -5.84
N ILE A 257 9.16 20.30 -5.08
CA ILE A 257 10.16 21.22 -5.65
C ILE A 257 11.43 20.47 -6.11
N PRO A 258 12.32 21.09 -6.91
CA PRO A 258 13.68 20.58 -7.11
C PRO A 258 14.46 20.59 -5.78
N HIS A 259 15.08 19.46 -5.42
CA HIS A 259 15.82 19.31 -4.18
C HIS A 259 16.94 20.36 -4.03
N PHE A 260 17.11 20.92 -2.83
CA PHE A 260 18.13 21.90 -2.49
C PHE A 260 19.55 21.33 -2.66
N VAL A 261 19.74 20.06 -2.29
CA VAL A 261 20.93 19.25 -2.57
C VAL A 261 20.52 17.82 -2.87
N ASN A 262 21.44 17.02 -3.43
CA ASN A 262 21.28 15.57 -3.57
C ASN A 262 22.67 14.92 -3.63
N HIS A 263 22.71 13.58 -3.58
CA HIS A 263 23.97 12.81 -3.64
C HIS A 263 24.89 13.26 -4.80
N LYS A 264 24.37 13.61 -5.98
CA LYS A 264 25.19 14.06 -7.12
C LYS A 264 25.81 15.45 -6.90
N SER A 265 25.10 16.41 -6.29
CA SER A 265 25.69 17.73 -5.98
C SER A 265 26.73 17.65 -4.87
N LEU A 266 26.56 16.73 -3.93
CA LEU A 266 27.46 16.50 -2.79
C LEU A 266 28.68 15.63 -3.14
N SER A 267 28.63 14.85 -4.22
CA SER A 267 29.75 14.03 -4.72
C SER A 267 30.73 14.86 -5.58
N THR A 268 30.95 16.14 -5.24
CA THR A 268 31.84 17.05 -5.98
C THR A 268 33.18 17.20 -5.24
N PRO A 269 34.33 17.14 -5.92
CA PRO A 269 35.64 17.03 -5.27
C PRO A 269 36.06 18.27 -4.48
N ASN A 270 35.43 19.42 -4.76
CA ASN A 270 35.68 20.70 -4.10
C ASN A 270 34.63 21.03 -3.00
N ARG A 271 33.80 20.06 -2.59
CA ARG A 271 32.78 20.29 -1.55
C ARG A 271 33.42 20.77 -0.25
N ARG A 272 32.89 21.87 0.29
CA ARG A 272 33.21 22.36 1.64
C ARG A 272 32.22 21.88 2.70
N LEU A 273 30.97 21.65 2.29
CA LEU A 273 29.90 21.28 3.20
C LEU A 273 30.22 20.00 3.96
N SER A 274 30.22 20.09 5.28
CA SER A 274 30.54 18.98 6.21
C SER A 274 29.41 18.71 7.21
N VAL A 275 28.53 19.69 7.43
CA VAL A 275 27.35 19.56 8.30
C VAL A 275 26.10 20.12 7.63
N ILE A 276 25.04 19.33 7.64
CA ILE A 276 23.66 19.76 7.34
C ILE A 276 22.85 19.67 8.63
N CYS A 277 22.12 20.73 8.99
CA CYS A 277 21.11 20.69 10.03
C CYS A 277 19.74 20.97 9.42
N ASP A 278 18.91 19.93 9.29
CA ASP A 278 17.55 20.09 8.81
C ASP A 278 16.60 20.30 10.00
N VAL A 279 16.39 21.56 10.37
CA VAL A 279 15.46 21.94 11.45
C VAL A 279 14.00 21.72 11.04
N SER A 280 13.77 21.41 9.76
CA SER A 280 12.46 21.05 9.19
C SER A 280 12.35 19.55 8.88
N ALA A 281 13.21 18.73 9.48
CA ALA A 281 13.27 17.30 9.24
C ALA A 281 11.93 16.59 9.49
N ASP A 282 11.50 15.83 8.49
CA ASP A 282 10.40 14.88 8.57
C ASP A 282 10.77 13.69 7.68
N THR A 283 11.18 12.59 8.31
CA THR A 283 11.56 11.34 7.63
C THR A 283 10.37 10.61 7.01
N THR A 284 9.14 11.04 7.29
CA THR A 284 7.91 10.55 6.64
C THR A 284 7.53 11.38 5.40
N ASN A 285 8.17 12.52 5.15
CA ASN A 285 7.83 13.43 4.06
C ASN A 285 8.43 12.96 2.71
N PRO A 286 7.60 12.53 1.73
CA PRO A 286 8.09 12.04 0.44
C PRO A 286 8.59 13.15 -0.50
N ASN A 287 8.44 14.43 -0.12
CA ASN A 287 8.90 15.60 -0.88
C ASN A 287 10.09 16.31 -0.20
N ASN A 288 10.84 15.63 0.67
CA ASN A 288 11.97 16.20 1.40
C ASN A 288 12.96 16.90 0.42
N PRO A 289 13.26 18.21 0.61
CA PRO A 289 14.17 18.94 -0.27
C PRO A 289 15.65 18.52 -0.11
N ILE A 290 15.97 17.68 0.87
CA ILE A 290 17.32 17.25 1.26
C ILE A 290 17.35 15.69 1.33
N PRO A 291 17.15 14.98 0.18
CA PRO A 291 17.03 13.51 0.12
C PRO A 291 18.40 12.81 0.24
N VAL A 292 19.05 12.96 1.41
CA VAL A 292 20.38 12.43 1.73
C VAL A 292 20.46 11.81 3.13
N TYR A 293 19.32 11.67 3.81
CA TYR A 293 19.13 10.98 5.08
C TYR A 293 17.71 10.41 5.17
N ASP A 294 17.53 9.36 5.97
CA ASP A 294 16.26 8.70 6.28
C ASP A 294 16.03 8.47 7.79
N ILE A 295 17.02 8.85 8.62
CA ILE A 295 17.00 8.70 10.08
C ILE A 295 16.71 10.06 10.76
N THR A 296 15.82 10.06 11.74
CA THR A 296 15.61 11.16 12.70
C THR A 296 16.64 11.01 13.83
N THR A 297 17.56 11.96 14.01
CA THR A 297 18.55 11.91 15.10
C THR A 297 17.96 12.35 16.44
N THR A 298 18.68 12.07 17.53
CA THR A 298 18.27 12.33 18.93
C THR A 298 19.41 13.02 19.69
N PHE A 299 19.16 13.61 20.86
CA PHE A 299 20.22 14.34 21.58
C PHE A 299 21.38 13.45 22.06
N ASP A 300 21.14 12.17 22.35
CA ASP A 300 22.18 11.18 22.68
C ASP A 300 23.03 10.78 21.46
N LYS A 301 22.47 10.86 20.25
CA LYS A 301 23.14 10.58 18.98
C LYS A 301 22.78 11.65 17.94
N PRO A 302 23.34 12.87 18.04
CA PRO A 302 22.84 14.05 17.33
C PRO A 302 23.06 14.03 15.81
N THR A 303 23.98 13.20 15.33
CA THR A 303 24.44 13.20 13.93
C THR A 303 24.32 11.82 13.27
N VAL A 304 23.91 11.79 12.01
CA VAL A 304 23.98 10.62 11.11
C VAL A 304 24.92 10.93 9.92
N PRO A 305 25.87 10.04 9.55
CA PRO A 305 26.74 10.27 8.40
C PRO A 305 25.98 10.12 7.06
N VAL A 306 26.38 10.87 6.04
CA VAL A 306 25.82 10.78 4.68
C VAL A 306 26.71 9.87 3.83
N THR A 307 26.15 8.76 3.36
CA THR A 307 26.86 7.80 2.49
C THR A 307 27.02 8.38 1.08
N LEU A 308 28.23 8.85 0.77
CA LEU A 308 28.63 9.28 -0.58
C LEU A 308 29.46 8.19 -1.28
N PRO A 309 29.55 8.18 -2.63
CA PRO A 309 30.40 7.23 -3.36
C PRO A 309 31.86 7.29 -2.89
N ALA A 310 32.55 6.15 -2.82
CA ALA A 310 33.90 6.03 -2.24
C ALA A 310 34.97 6.87 -2.97
N GLU A 311 34.73 7.28 -4.21
CA GLU A 311 35.61 8.15 -5.00
C GLU A 311 35.42 9.65 -4.69
N THR A 312 34.50 10.01 -3.78
CA THR A 312 34.18 11.40 -3.43
C THR A 312 35.27 12.03 -2.58
N GLN A 313 36.01 12.97 -3.14
CA GLN A 313 36.93 13.84 -2.39
C GLN A 313 36.13 14.94 -1.66
N GLY A 314 36.56 15.28 -0.44
CA GLY A 314 35.93 16.29 0.42
C GLY A 314 35.93 15.87 1.90
N PRO A 315 35.49 16.75 2.83
CA PRO A 315 35.39 16.43 4.25
C PRO A 315 34.30 15.37 4.53
N PRO A 316 34.29 14.72 5.71
CA PRO A 316 33.14 13.93 6.13
C PRO A 316 31.86 14.78 6.13
N LEU A 317 30.73 14.19 5.73
CA LEU A 317 29.43 14.85 5.72
C LEU A 317 28.47 14.16 6.68
N SER A 318 27.79 14.93 7.52
CA SER A 318 26.76 14.43 8.43
C SER A 318 25.53 15.33 8.50
N VAL A 319 24.40 14.74 8.85
CA VAL A 319 23.10 15.39 9.03
C VAL A 319 22.70 15.39 10.50
N ILE A 320 22.13 16.50 10.96
CA ILE A 320 21.37 16.65 12.20
C ILE A 320 19.90 16.80 11.79
N SER A 321 19.05 15.92 12.31
CA SER A 321 17.62 15.78 11.94
C SER A 321 16.71 15.63 13.17
N ILE A 322 17.11 16.21 14.30
CA ILE A 322 16.38 16.16 15.58
C ILE A 322 15.06 16.95 15.47
N ASP A 323 13.92 16.28 15.64
CA ASP A 323 12.58 16.88 15.51
C ASP A 323 12.15 17.76 16.72
N HIS A 324 12.89 17.65 17.84
CA HIS A 324 12.60 18.31 19.12
C HIS A 324 13.71 19.26 19.61
N LEU A 325 14.48 19.85 18.67
CA LEU A 325 15.59 20.80 18.92
C LEU A 325 15.38 21.88 20.01
N PRO A 326 14.21 22.55 20.17
CA PRO A 326 14.00 23.53 21.24
C PRO A 326 14.22 22.99 22.66
N SER A 327 14.14 21.67 22.86
CA SER A 327 14.34 21.03 24.15
C SER A 327 15.82 21.05 24.59
N LEU A 328 16.76 21.42 23.71
CA LEU A 328 18.16 21.73 24.06
C LEU A 328 18.28 23.01 24.88
N LEU A 329 17.33 23.94 24.73
CA LEU A 329 17.29 25.22 25.43
C LEU A 329 15.90 25.46 26.06
N PRO A 330 15.51 24.66 27.06
CA PRO A 330 14.10 24.56 27.46
C PRO A 330 13.58 25.79 28.21
N ARG A 331 14.41 26.55 28.94
CA ARG A 331 13.98 27.74 29.71
C ARG A 331 13.53 28.86 28.77
N GLU A 332 14.41 29.31 27.89
CA GLU A 332 14.15 30.35 26.89
C GLU A 332 13.08 29.90 25.88
N SER A 333 13.09 28.63 25.47
CA SER A 333 12.02 28.08 24.62
C SER A 333 10.64 28.16 25.27
N SER A 334 10.56 28.01 26.59
CA SER A 334 9.31 28.12 27.34
C SER A 334 8.88 29.58 27.50
N GLU A 335 9.81 30.49 27.84
CA GLU A 335 9.51 31.93 27.92
C GLU A 335 9.00 32.47 26.58
N MET A 336 9.71 32.23 25.49
CA MET A 336 9.30 32.68 24.15
C MET A 336 7.96 32.08 23.70
N PHE A 337 7.73 30.79 23.98
CA PHE A 337 6.46 30.14 23.64
C PHE A 337 5.31 30.68 24.48
N SER A 338 5.49 30.78 25.80
CA SER A 338 4.47 31.22 26.72
C SER A 338 4.12 32.70 26.53
N GLN A 339 5.12 33.55 26.30
CA GLN A 339 4.91 34.98 26.04
C GLN A 339 4.19 35.22 24.70
N ALA A 340 4.40 34.36 23.69
CA ALA A 340 3.61 34.37 22.45
C ALA A 340 2.19 33.80 22.61
N LEU A 341 1.96 32.92 23.59
CA LEU A 341 0.65 32.33 23.91
C LEU A 341 -0.20 33.22 24.85
N LEU A 342 0.46 34.02 25.69
CA LEU A 342 -0.14 34.89 26.72
C LEU A 342 -1.28 35.80 26.20
N PRO A 343 -1.18 36.46 25.01
CA PRO A 343 -2.30 37.25 24.48
C PRO A 343 -3.57 36.44 24.21
N SER A 344 -3.46 35.13 23.95
CA SER A 344 -4.61 34.23 23.85
C SER A 344 -5.09 33.77 25.23
N LEU A 345 -4.19 33.43 26.16
CA LEU A 345 -4.54 33.00 27.53
C LEU A 345 -5.30 34.10 28.29
N LEU A 346 -4.92 35.37 28.10
CA LEU A 346 -5.63 36.52 28.67
C LEU A 346 -7.10 36.63 28.21
N GLN A 347 -7.49 35.97 27.10
CA GLN A 347 -8.85 35.92 26.58
C GLN A 347 -9.69 34.73 27.12
N LEU A 348 -9.14 33.84 27.94
CA LEU A 348 -9.86 32.64 28.44
C LEU A 348 -11.09 32.98 29.30
N LYS A 349 -11.10 34.13 29.98
CA LYS A 349 -12.27 34.72 30.66
C LYS A 349 -13.43 35.06 29.72
N ASP A 350 -13.19 35.19 28.42
CA ASP A 350 -14.20 35.38 27.38
C ASP A 350 -14.07 34.36 26.24
N ARG A 351 -13.64 33.12 26.57
CA ARG A 351 -13.43 31.99 25.64
C ARG A 351 -14.55 31.81 24.61
N GLN A 352 -15.81 32.07 24.99
CA GLN A 352 -16.98 31.83 24.14
C GLN A 352 -17.13 32.86 23.01
N ASN A 353 -16.51 34.04 23.11
CA ASN A 353 -16.48 35.06 22.06
C ASN A 353 -15.08 35.22 21.44
N ALA A 354 -14.03 34.89 22.19
CA ALA A 354 -12.63 34.97 21.77
C ALA A 354 -12.32 34.06 20.57
N ARG A 355 -12.13 34.66 19.39
CA ARG A 355 -11.98 34.02 18.07
C ARG A 355 -10.97 32.86 18.05
N VAL A 356 -9.85 33.00 18.75
CA VAL A 356 -8.78 31.98 18.81
C VAL A 356 -9.23 30.70 19.51
N TRP A 357 -10.10 30.80 20.53
CA TRP A 357 -10.57 29.66 21.30
C TRP A 357 -11.83 29.03 20.70
N THR A 358 -12.74 29.81 20.13
CA THR A 358 -13.91 29.28 19.40
C THR A 358 -13.47 28.47 18.19
N GLN A 359 -12.49 28.95 17.41
CA GLN A 359 -11.91 28.21 16.28
C GLN A 359 -11.26 26.89 16.72
N ALA A 360 -10.55 26.87 17.85
CA ALA A 360 -9.94 25.64 18.39
C ALA A 360 -10.99 24.61 18.86
N GLU A 361 -12.04 25.08 19.52
CA GLU A 361 -13.14 24.24 20.00
C GLU A 361 -14.00 23.69 18.85
N ASP A 362 -14.24 24.49 17.80
CA ASP A 362 -14.99 24.03 16.63
C ASP A 362 -14.19 23.05 15.77
N LEU A 363 -12.85 23.20 15.70
CA LEU A 363 -11.96 22.18 15.14
C LEU A 363 -12.02 20.88 15.95
N PHE A 364 -12.02 20.95 17.29
CA PHE A 364 -12.22 19.78 18.16
C PHE A 364 -13.57 19.09 17.89
N LYS A 365 -14.68 19.85 17.85
CA LYS A 365 -16.01 19.32 17.50
C LYS A 365 -16.01 18.68 16.11
N GLN A 366 -15.37 19.29 15.11
CA GLN A 366 -15.26 18.75 13.76
C GLN A 366 -14.52 17.41 13.75
N LYS A 367 -13.42 17.29 14.50
CA LYS A 367 -12.65 16.05 14.67
C LYS A 367 -13.44 14.98 15.41
N LEU A 368 -14.20 15.36 16.45
CA LEU A 368 -15.15 14.47 17.13
C LEU A 368 -16.32 14.02 16.24
N MET A 369 -16.75 14.80 15.26
CA MET A 369 -17.76 14.34 14.29
C MET A 369 -17.19 13.33 13.29
N GLN A 370 -15.88 13.42 12.98
CA GLN A 370 -15.17 12.41 12.19
C GLN A 370 -15.02 11.09 12.98
N GLU A 371 -14.65 11.17 14.26
CA GLU A 371 -14.57 10.02 15.18
C GLU A 371 -15.95 9.40 15.48
N LYS A 372 -16.99 10.18 15.78
CA LYS A 372 -18.33 9.63 16.01
C LYS A 372 -18.93 8.96 14.77
N SER A 373 -18.49 9.33 13.57
CA SER A 373 -18.86 8.63 12.33
C SER A 373 -18.33 7.18 12.29
N THR A 374 -17.11 6.93 12.78
CA THR A 374 -16.54 5.58 12.91
C THR A 374 -17.03 4.87 14.17
N THR A 375 -17.08 5.55 15.32
CA THR A 375 -17.50 4.97 16.60
C THR A 375 -18.99 4.60 16.65
N VAL A 376 -19.90 5.37 16.05
CA VAL A 376 -21.34 4.98 15.98
C VAL A 376 -21.54 3.74 15.09
N ALA A 377 -20.76 3.61 14.01
CA ALA A 377 -20.75 2.38 13.21
C ALA A 377 -20.24 1.16 14.00
N ALA A 378 -19.23 1.36 14.85
CA ALA A 378 -18.72 0.34 15.76
C ALA A 378 -19.72 -0.03 16.88
N TYR A 379 -20.36 0.96 17.52
CA TYR A 379 -21.32 0.72 18.60
C TYR A 379 -22.61 0.03 18.10
N ALA A 380 -23.04 0.34 16.87
CA ALA A 380 -24.14 -0.38 16.22
C ALA A 380 -23.78 -1.87 15.99
N ALA A 381 -22.52 -2.18 15.66
CA ALA A 381 -22.03 -3.55 15.57
C ALA A 381 -21.87 -4.21 16.96
N GLY A 382 -21.44 -3.48 17.98
CA GLY A 382 -21.30 -3.97 19.37
C GLY A 382 -22.64 -4.32 20.03
N ALA A 383 -23.65 -3.45 19.89
CA ALA A 383 -25.01 -3.76 20.36
C ALA A 383 -25.62 -4.96 19.59
N SER A 384 -25.32 -5.07 18.28
CA SER A 384 -25.68 -6.25 17.50
C SER A 384 -24.97 -7.51 18.00
N LEU A 385 -23.70 -7.43 18.40
CA LEU A 385 -22.95 -8.56 18.97
C LEU A 385 -23.52 -9.04 20.31
N ALA A 386 -23.99 -8.14 21.18
CA ALA A 386 -24.66 -8.53 22.42
C ALA A 386 -26.00 -9.25 22.16
N ALA A 387 -26.79 -8.78 21.19
CA ALA A 387 -28.00 -9.46 20.75
C ALA A 387 -27.69 -10.82 20.07
N VAL A 388 -26.63 -10.88 19.26
CA VAL A 388 -26.13 -12.12 18.63
C VAL A 388 -25.63 -13.11 19.66
N ALA A 389 -24.99 -12.68 20.77
CA ALA A 389 -24.56 -13.57 21.84
C ALA A 389 -25.76 -14.24 22.55
N LEU A 390 -26.82 -13.48 22.85
CA LEU A 390 -28.08 -14.05 23.37
C LEU A 390 -28.73 -15.02 22.36
N PHE A 391 -28.65 -14.73 21.06
CA PHE A 391 -29.09 -15.65 20.00
C PHE A 391 -28.22 -16.91 19.87
N TYR A 392 -26.89 -16.81 20.06
CA TYR A 392 -25.97 -17.93 19.89
C TYR A 392 -25.92 -18.89 21.09
N VAL A 393 -26.15 -18.40 22.32
CA VAL A 393 -26.13 -19.25 23.52
C VAL A 393 -27.38 -20.13 23.63
N PHE A 394 -28.54 -19.68 23.11
CA PHE A 394 -29.81 -20.42 23.17
C PHE A 394 -30.42 -20.79 21.82
N GLY A 395 -29.83 -20.39 20.69
CA GLY A 395 -30.36 -20.62 19.34
C GLY A 395 -29.43 -21.40 18.40
N PRO A 396 -28.99 -22.63 18.73
CA PRO A 396 -28.43 -23.51 17.72
C PRO A 396 -29.48 -23.76 16.62
N ASN A 397 -29.07 -23.59 15.36
CA ASN A 397 -29.91 -23.58 14.14
C ASN A 397 -30.76 -22.31 13.91
N TYR A 398 -30.15 -21.21 13.45
CA TYR A 398 -30.75 -20.45 12.34
C TYR A 398 -29.68 -19.88 11.38
N THR A 399 -29.90 -20.12 10.08
CA THR A 399 -28.96 -19.94 8.97
C THR A 399 -28.45 -18.51 8.75
N ILE A 400 -27.12 -18.32 8.64
CA ILE A 400 -26.52 -17.07 8.14
C ILE A 400 -26.11 -17.14 6.65
N ASP A 401 -25.90 -18.33 6.07
CA ASP A 401 -25.90 -18.52 4.60
C ASP A 401 -27.33 -18.58 4.02
N GLY A 402 -28.18 -17.66 4.48
CA GLY A 402 -29.55 -17.46 4.05
C GLY A 402 -29.68 -16.33 3.03
N ASP A 403 -29.64 -16.65 1.74
CA ASP A 403 -30.13 -15.75 0.68
C ASP A 403 -31.58 -15.29 0.97
N GLU A 404 -31.81 -13.99 0.78
CA GLU A 404 -33.10 -13.25 0.81
C GLU A 404 -33.80 -13.07 2.18
N LEU A 405 -33.33 -12.10 2.97
CA LEU A 405 -34.21 -11.21 3.76
C LEU A 405 -34.26 -9.81 3.13
N SER A 406 -35.43 -9.18 3.17
CA SER A 406 -35.84 -8.15 2.21
C SER A 406 -35.57 -6.70 2.64
N ASP A 407 -34.29 -6.31 2.80
CA ASP A 407 -33.91 -4.89 2.91
C ASP A 407 -33.40 -4.36 1.56
N SER A 408 -34.33 -3.83 0.76
CA SER A 408 -34.11 -3.38 -0.61
C SER A 408 -33.33 -2.07 -0.75
N ASN A 409 -32.97 -1.40 0.36
CA ASN A 409 -32.38 -0.07 0.34
C ASN A 409 -30.84 -0.04 0.47
N ARG A 410 -30.20 -1.10 1.00
CA ARG A 410 -28.72 -1.18 1.06
C ARG A 410 -28.12 -1.51 -0.30
N LYS A 411 -27.88 -0.45 -1.09
CA LYS A 411 -27.15 -0.50 -2.37
C LYS A 411 -25.75 -1.08 -2.16
N LYS A 412 -25.55 -2.33 -2.59
CA LYS A 412 -24.21 -2.94 -2.67
C LYS A 412 -23.31 -2.07 -3.54
N SER A 413 -22.04 -1.93 -3.14
CA SER A 413 -21.02 -1.15 -3.83
C SER A 413 -19.65 -1.77 -3.58
N ILE A 414 -18.67 -1.38 -4.37
CA ILE A 414 -17.24 -1.69 -4.21
C ILE A 414 -16.44 -0.39 -4.14
N VAL A 415 -15.16 -0.48 -3.78
CA VAL A 415 -14.25 0.66 -3.71
C VAL A 415 -13.85 1.11 -5.12
N GLY A 416 -14.09 2.39 -5.43
CA GLY A 416 -13.67 3.02 -6.67
C GLY A 416 -12.23 3.51 -6.63
N LEU A 417 -11.66 3.80 -7.80
CA LEU A 417 -10.40 4.56 -7.90
C LEU A 417 -10.71 6.00 -8.29
N ALA A 418 -9.98 6.95 -7.69
CA ALA A 418 -9.99 8.32 -8.12
C ALA A 418 -9.16 8.44 -9.41
N ASN A 419 -9.72 9.10 -10.43
CA ASN A 419 -8.92 9.56 -11.56
C ASN A 419 -8.68 11.09 -11.43
N PRO A 420 -7.52 11.52 -10.92
CA PRO A 420 -7.15 12.94 -10.85
C PRO A 420 -6.59 13.48 -12.18
N ALA A 421 -6.47 12.66 -13.23
CA ALA A 421 -5.84 13.00 -14.50
C ALA A 421 -6.43 12.16 -15.66
N ASN A 422 -5.57 11.55 -16.48
CA ASN A 422 -5.96 10.61 -17.55
C ASN A 422 -5.69 9.15 -17.13
N ASP A 423 -5.73 8.85 -15.84
CA ASP A 423 -5.28 7.58 -15.24
C ASP A 423 -6.33 6.44 -15.39
N CYS A 424 -7.36 6.62 -16.24
CA CYS A 424 -8.46 5.66 -16.41
C CYS A 424 -8.03 4.27 -16.92
N PHE A 425 -6.91 4.20 -17.67
CA PHE A 425 -6.30 2.94 -18.13
C PHE A 425 -5.73 2.14 -16.95
N ILE A 426 -4.90 2.79 -16.11
CA ILE A 426 -4.37 2.26 -14.85
C ILE A 426 -5.52 1.81 -13.94
N ASN A 427 -6.51 2.69 -13.73
CA ASN A 427 -7.65 2.42 -12.87
C ASN A 427 -8.44 1.19 -13.35
N SER A 428 -8.64 1.04 -14.65
CA SER A 428 -9.40 -0.09 -15.21
C SER A 428 -8.66 -1.42 -15.08
N VAL A 429 -7.33 -1.42 -15.26
CA VAL A 429 -6.49 -2.60 -15.05
C VAL A 429 -6.46 -3.01 -13.57
N LEU A 430 -6.19 -2.08 -12.64
CA LEU A 430 -6.18 -2.38 -11.20
C LEU A 430 -7.54 -2.91 -10.71
N GLN A 431 -8.65 -2.36 -11.22
CA GLN A 431 -10.00 -2.85 -10.92
C GLN A 431 -10.28 -4.24 -11.52
N ALA A 432 -9.67 -4.60 -12.65
CA ALA A 432 -9.76 -5.94 -13.21
C ALA A 432 -8.93 -6.95 -12.39
N LEU A 433 -7.68 -6.59 -12.06
CA LEU A 433 -6.77 -7.40 -11.21
C LEU A 433 -7.37 -7.67 -9.82
N ALA A 434 -8.10 -6.72 -9.24
CA ALA A 434 -8.82 -6.90 -7.98
C ALA A 434 -9.89 -8.02 -8.05
N GLY A 435 -10.40 -8.37 -9.24
CA GLY A 435 -11.37 -9.46 -9.42
C GLY A 435 -10.77 -10.86 -9.53
N LEU A 436 -9.45 -11.02 -9.40
CA LEU A 436 -8.72 -12.27 -9.67
C LEU A 436 -8.34 -12.98 -8.37
N GLY A 437 -8.78 -14.23 -8.22
CA GLY A 437 -8.66 -14.99 -6.98
C GLY A 437 -7.27 -15.54 -6.76
N ASP A 438 -6.75 -16.27 -7.74
CA ASP A 438 -5.43 -16.91 -7.63
C ASP A 438 -4.28 -15.89 -7.62
N LEU A 439 -4.50 -14.69 -8.16
CA LEU A 439 -3.58 -13.55 -7.97
C LEU A 439 -3.54 -13.12 -6.51
N ARG A 440 -4.70 -12.93 -5.86
CA ARG A 440 -4.75 -12.53 -4.45
C ARG A 440 -4.20 -13.62 -3.52
N VAL A 441 -4.46 -14.90 -3.83
CA VAL A 441 -3.87 -16.04 -3.10
C VAL A 441 -2.35 -16.07 -3.26
N TYR A 442 -1.82 -15.89 -4.48
CA TYR A 442 -0.39 -15.77 -4.74
C TYR A 442 0.25 -14.62 -3.94
N LEU A 443 -0.33 -13.41 -4.03
CA LEU A 443 0.19 -12.22 -3.36
C LEU A 443 0.24 -12.37 -1.83
N ILE A 444 -0.76 -13.00 -1.23
CA ILE A 444 -0.77 -13.31 0.21
C ILE A 444 0.30 -14.37 0.55
N ARG A 445 0.35 -15.47 -0.22
CA ARG A 445 1.29 -16.58 0.00
C ARG A 445 2.74 -16.14 -0.10
N GLU A 446 3.11 -15.43 -1.17
CA GLU A 446 4.52 -15.11 -1.46
C GLU A 446 5.07 -14.04 -0.50
N LEU A 447 4.23 -13.10 -0.03
CA LEU A 447 4.64 -12.15 1.02
C LEU A 447 4.75 -12.82 2.40
N HIS A 448 3.83 -13.72 2.74
CA HIS A 448 3.92 -14.47 4.01
C HIS A 448 5.08 -15.47 4.02
N ARG A 449 5.38 -16.10 2.87
CA ARG A 449 6.61 -16.89 2.67
C ARG A 449 7.85 -16.02 2.94
N ARG A 450 7.94 -14.82 2.36
CA ARG A 450 9.05 -13.87 2.59
C ARG A 450 9.17 -13.41 4.05
N GLU A 451 8.05 -13.32 4.77
CA GLU A 451 8.00 -13.00 6.20
C GLU A 451 8.50 -14.17 7.07
N LEU A 452 8.16 -15.42 6.72
CA LEU A 452 8.61 -16.63 7.42
C LEU A 452 10.09 -16.96 7.18
N ASP A 453 10.57 -16.77 5.95
CA ASP A 453 11.97 -17.03 5.59
C ASP A 453 12.93 -15.99 6.21
N GLY A 454 12.45 -14.77 6.45
CA GLY A 454 13.20 -13.68 7.08
C GLY A 454 13.98 -12.78 6.10
N PRO A 455 14.44 -11.59 6.56
CA PRO A 455 15.08 -10.59 5.72
C PRO A 455 16.47 -11.01 5.20
N GLU A 456 17.18 -11.86 5.94
CA GLU A 456 18.50 -12.41 5.58
C GLU A 456 18.51 -12.98 4.14
N VAL A 457 17.50 -13.79 3.82
CA VAL A 457 17.38 -14.50 2.54
C VAL A 457 17.34 -13.54 1.36
N TYR A 458 16.55 -12.48 1.47
CA TYR A 458 16.26 -11.54 0.37
C TYR A 458 17.21 -10.35 0.33
N ASN A 459 17.96 -10.12 1.41
CA ASN A 459 19.09 -9.19 1.42
C ASN A 459 20.38 -9.84 0.91
N SER A 460 20.49 -11.17 0.93
CA SER A 460 21.60 -11.89 0.30
C SER A 460 21.73 -11.55 -1.19
N LEU A 461 22.97 -11.44 -1.66
CA LEU A 461 23.28 -11.23 -3.08
C LEU A 461 23.87 -12.53 -3.67
N PRO A 462 23.64 -12.83 -4.95
CA PRO A 462 24.38 -13.87 -5.65
C PRO A 462 25.86 -13.49 -5.77
N ASP A 463 26.72 -14.49 -5.92
CA ASP A 463 28.16 -14.28 -6.08
C ASP A 463 28.46 -13.54 -7.40
N VAL A 464 29.59 -12.84 -7.47
CA VAL A 464 29.96 -12.01 -8.65
C VAL A 464 30.08 -12.84 -9.94
N LYS A 465 30.28 -14.17 -9.83
CA LYS A 465 30.33 -15.11 -10.95
C LYS A 465 28.95 -15.48 -11.50
N ASP A 466 27.89 -15.36 -10.70
CA ASP A 466 26.52 -15.72 -11.05
C ASP A 466 25.73 -14.51 -11.60
N LEU A 467 26.35 -13.32 -11.59
CA LEU A 467 25.77 -12.09 -12.12
C LEU A 467 25.79 -12.10 -13.66
N ALA A 468 24.61 -12.11 -14.27
CA ALA A 468 24.49 -11.86 -15.71
C ALA A 468 25.03 -10.45 -16.07
N GLY A 469 25.76 -10.36 -17.18
CA GLY A 469 26.54 -9.18 -17.54
C GLY A 469 25.70 -7.89 -17.59
N GLY A 470 25.99 -6.95 -16.68
CA GLY A 470 25.33 -5.65 -16.59
C GLY A 470 24.23 -5.54 -15.52
N GLU A 471 23.88 -6.63 -14.82
CA GLU A 471 22.95 -6.55 -13.69
C GLU A 471 23.59 -5.86 -12.47
N LYS A 472 22.90 -4.85 -11.92
CA LYS A 472 23.32 -4.17 -10.68
C LYS A 472 22.87 -4.96 -9.46
N PRO A 473 23.73 -5.22 -8.46
CA PRO A 473 23.35 -5.94 -7.24
C PRO A 473 22.14 -5.33 -6.51
N GLU A 474 22.01 -3.99 -6.51
CA GLU A 474 20.84 -3.30 -5.94
C GLU A 474 19.51 -3.69 -6.60
N LYS A 475 19.49 -3.84 -7.94
CA LYS A 475 18.30 -4.28 -8.69
C LYS A 475 17.90 -5.70 -8.28
N ILE A 476 18.89 -6.57 -8.10
CA ILE A 476 18.67 -7.96 -7.67
C ILE A 476 18.13 -8.00 -6.24
N ARG A 477 18.70 -7.22 -5.31
CA ARG A 477 18.15 -7.06 -3.94
C ARG A 477 16.71 -6.53 -3.94
N GLU A 478 16.41 -5.52 -4.75
CA GLU A 478 15.06 -4.94 -4.84
C GLU A 478 14.03 -5.98 -5.35
N LEU A 479 14.39 -6.76 -6.38
CA LEU A 479 13.58 -7.85 -6.89
C LEU A 479 13.35 -8.95 -5.84
N GLN A 480 14.39 -9.30 -5.07
CA GLN A 480 14.30 -10.25 -3.97
C GLN A 480 13.39 -9.75 -2.84
N GLN A 481 13.34 -8.44 -2.58
CA GLN A 481 12.50 -7.86 -1.52
C GLN A 481 11.00 -7.82 -1.86
N GLY A 482 10.62 -7.85 -3.15
CA GLY A 482 9.22 -8.00 -3.57
C GLY A 482 8.37 -6.74 -3.41
N THR A 483 8.94 -5.57 -3.75
CA THR A 483 8.34 -4.25 -3.53
C THR A 483 7.01 -4.07 -4.27
N ILE A 484 6.92 -4.49 -5.53
CA ILE A 484 5.69 -4.37 -6.34
C ILE A 484 4.66 -5.43 -5.93
N THR A 485 5.11 -6.63 -5.56
CA THR A 485 4.28 -7.68 -4.94
C THR A 485 3.58 -7.15 -3.69
N ARG A 486 4.31 -6.45 -2.81
CA ARG A 486 3.75 -5.81 -1.61
C ARG A 486 2.77 -4.68 -1.94
N ALA A 487 3.19 -3.73 -2.78
CA ALA A 487 2.38 -2.58 -3.15
C ALA A 487 1.09 -2.96 -3.91
N LEU A 488 1.13 -4.00 -4.76
CA LEU A 488 -0.06 -4.53 -5.42
C LEU A 488 -0.99 -5.21 -4.42
N LYS A 489 -0.46 -6.03 -3.51
CA LYS A 489 -1.26 -6.71 -2.48
C LYS A 489 -2.05 -5.71 -1.63
N GLU A 490 -1.41 -4.63 -1.19
CA GLU A 490 -2.07 -3.54 -0.47
C GLU A 490 -3.13 -2.82 -1.31
N MET A 491 -2.86 -2.56 -2.59
CA MET A 491 -3.84 -1.98 -3.52
C MET A 491 -5.05 -2.89 -3.71
N LEU A 492 -4.86 -4.18 -3.96
CA LEU A 492 -5.94 -5.13 -4.23
C LEU A 492 -6.77 -5.47 -2.99
N ASP A 493 -6.17 -5.51 -1.79
CA ASP A 493 -6.94 -5.64 -0.54
C ASP A 493 -7.82 -4.40 -0.31
N ARG A 494 -7.29 -3.18 -0.53
CA ARG A 494 -8.08 -1.93 -0.44
C ARG A 494 -9.17 -1.83 -1.50
N LEU A 495 -9.00 -2.46 -2.68
CA LEU A 495 -10.03 -2.55 -3.72
C LEU A 495 -11.08 -3.64 -3.47
N ASN A 496 -10.82 -4.59 -2.56
CA ASN A 496 -11.71 -5.70 -2.20
C ASN A 496 -12.33 -5.60 -0.81
N GLU A 497 -12.03 -4.53 -0.07
CA GLU A 497 -12.86 -4.06 1.04
C GLU A 497 -14.34 -3.96 0.60
N ARG A 498 -15.27 -4.28 1.51
CA ARG A 498 -16.72 -4.11 1.31
C ARG A 498 -17.16 -2.77 1.92
N PRO A 499 -17.22 -1.66 1.16
CA PRO A 499 -17.43 -0.35 1.76
C PRO A 499 -18.91 -0.14 2.13
N ILE A 500 -19.15 0.39 3.33
CA ILE A 500 -20.50 0.66 3.87
C ILE A 500 -21.15 1.88 3.19
N TYR A 501 -20.32 2.79 2.66
CA TYR A 501 -20.66 3.99 1.93
C TYR A 501 -19.88 4.06 0.60
N LYS A 502 -20.05 5.09 -0.22
CA LYS A 502 -19.22 5.27 -1.42
C LYS A 502 -17.77 5.57 -1.01
N LYS A 503 -16.85 4.61 -1.21
CA LYS A 503 -15.42 4.76 -0.94
C LYS A 503 -14.63 4.84 -2.24
N THR A 504 -13.69 5.78 -2.30
CA THR A 504 -12.77 5.98 -3.42
C THR A 504 -11.36 6.09 -2.87
N ILE A 505 -10.38 5.44 -3.51
CA ILE A 505 -8.95 5.51 -3.14
C ILE A 505 -8.11 5.95 -4.35
N SER A 506 -6.85 6.35 -4.14
CA SER A 506 -5.94 6.70 -5.24
C SER A 506 -5.02 5.53 -5.59
N ALA A 507 -4.78 5.31 -6.89
CA ALA A 507 -3.77 4.37 -7.38
C ALA A 507 -2.31 4.86 -7.13
N ARG A 508 -2.13 6.13 -6.77
CA ARG A 508 -0.82 6.82 -6.70
C ARG A 508 0.26 6.06 -5.89
N PRO A 509 0.02 5.45 -4.72
CA PRO A 509 1.07 4.73 -3.99
C PRO A 509 1.63 3.52 -4.78
N PHE A 510 0.77 2.80 -5.50
CA PHE A 510 1.22 1.69 -6.35
C PHE A 510 1.99 2.18 -7.58
N ILE A 511 1.54 3.29 -8.19
CA ILE A 511 2.24 3.95 -9.29
C ILE A 511 3.65 4.38 -8.84
N GLN A 512 3.77 5.02 -7.67
CA GLN A 512 5.06 5.48 -7.15
C GLN A 512 6.03 4.32 -6.88
N ALA A 513 5.54 3.17 -6.39
CA ALA A 513 6.37 1.97 -6.25
C ALA A 513 6.88 1.47 -7.61
N LEU A 514 6.02 1.45 -8.64
CA LEU A 514 6.38 1.00 -9.99
C LEU A 514 7.36 1.98 -10.68
N GLU A 515 7.17 3.29 -10.51
CA GLU A 515 8.09 4.33 -11.02
C GLU A 515 9.47 4.26 -10.35
N TYR A 516 9.51 3.95 -9.05
CA TYR A 516 10.76 3.69 -8.32
C TYR A 516 11.48 2.44 -8.86
N ALA A 517 10.75 1.34 -9.04
CA ALA A 517 11.28 0.05 -9.46
C ALA A 517 11.86 0.03 -10.88
N TYR A 518 11.29 0.82 -11.80
CA TYR A 518 11.79 1.00 -13.17
C TYR A 518 12.71 2.22 -13.34
N ARG A 519 12.84 3.08 -12.33
CA ARG A 519 13.59 4.36 -12.36
C ARG A 519 13.12 5.32 -13.48
N THR A 520 11.87 5.19 -13.89
CA THR A 520 11.21 5.98 -14.95
C THR A 520 9.81 6.40 -14.50
N ARG A 521 9.25 7.47 -15.08
CA ARG A 521 7.85 7.85 -14.83
C ARG A 521 6.93 7.21 -15.85
N ILE A 522 5.71 6.83 -15.44
CA ILE A 522 4.72 6.24 -16.35
C ILE A 522 4.19 7.34 -17.27
N SER A 523 4.35 7.15 -18.58
CA SER A 523 3.94 8.11 -19.61
C SER A 523 2.42 8.25 -19.66
N ARG A 524 1.89 9.38 -19.15
CA ARG A 524 0.45 9.72 -19.24
C ARG A 524 0.00 10.12 -20.66
N ASN A 525 0.94 10.19 -21.59
CA ASN A 525 0.70 10.43 -23.01
C ASN A 525 0.49 9.12 -23.79
N GLN A 526 1.05 8.01 -23.32
CA GLN A 526 0.82 6.66 -23.84
C GLN A 526 -0.23 5.96 -22.97
N GLN A 527 -1.51 6.18 -23.33
CA GLN A 527 -2.66 5.74 -22.53
C GLN A 527 -3.05 4.30 -22.86
N ASP A 528 -2.09 3.39 -22.78
CA ASP A 528 -2.25 1.98 -23.15
C ASP A 528 -2.38 1.06 -21.92
N ALA A 529 -3.51 0.36 -21.83
CA ALA A 529 -3.79 -0.55 -20.70
C ALA A 529 -3.09 -1.92 -20.85
N GLN A 530 -2.64 -2.31 -22.04
CA GLN A 530 -1.80 -3.50 -22.21
C GLN A 530 -0.35 -3.20 -21.82
N GLU A 531 0.22 -2.05 -22.17
CA GLU A 531 1.56 -1.64 -21.76
C GLU A 531 1.66 -1.60 -20.22
N PHE A 532 0.69 -0.94 -19.57
CA PHE A 532 0.64 -0.90 -18.11
C PHE A 532 0.46 -2.30 -17.47
N LEU A 533 -0.39 -3.16 -18.03
CA LEU A 533 -0.53 -4.54 -17.54
C LEU A 533 0.77 -5.34 -17.72
N GLN A 534 1.46 -5.17 -18.85
CA GLN A 534 2.71 -5.86 -19.16
C GLN A 534 3.78 -5.54 -18.12
N ILE A 535 4.03 -4.24 -17.88
CA ILE A 535 5.01 -3.75 -16.89
C ILE A 535 4.71 -4.30 -15.49
N VAL A 536 3.44 -4.32 -15.07
CA VAL A 536 3.05 -4.87 -13.77
C VAL A 536 3.26 -6.40 -13.71
N ALA A 537 2.84 -7.14 -14.73
CA ALA A 537 2.88 -8.60 -14.73
C ALA A 537 4.32 -9.14 -14.90
N GLU A 538 5.15 -8.50 -15.71
CA GLU A 538 6.57 -8.81 -15.86
C GLU A 538 7.34 -8.56 -14.55
N ARG A 539 7.16 -7.39 -13.91
CA ARG A 539 7.87 -7.09 -12.66
C ARG A 539 7.51 -8.06 -11.52
N LEU A 540 6.26 -8.51 -11.44
CA LEU A 540 5.85 -9.52 -10.47
C LEU A 540 6.45 -10.90 -10.78
N CYS A 541 6.68 -11.22 -12.06
CA CYS A 541 7.37 -12.44 -12.49
C CYS A 541 8.87 -12.39 -12.17
N ASP A 542 9.51 -11.24 -12.38
CA ASP A 542 10.91 -11.01 -11.99
C ASP A 542 11.08 -11.11 -10.47
N GLU A 543 10.19 -10.47 -9.68
CA GLU A 543 10.20 -10.53 -8.22
C GLU A 543 9.95 -11.95 -7.70
N TYR A 544 9.05 -12.70 -8.33
CA TYR A 544 8.83 -14.12 -8.03
C TYR A 544 10.12 -14.93 -8.21
N HIS A 545 10.71 -14.87 -9.42
CA HIS A 545 11.90 -15.65 -9.75
C HIS A 545 13.14 -15.24 -8.96
N ALA A 546 13.32 -13.95 -8.67
CA ALA A 546 14.36 -13.50 -7.77
C ALA A 546 14.17 -14.05 -6.36
N GLY A 547 12.94 -14.08 -5.84
CA GLY A 547 12.62 -14.69 -4.55
C GLY A 547 12.84 -16.21 -4.52
N VAL A 548 12.53 -16.93 -5.61
CA VAL A 548 12.84 -18.36 -5.74
C VAL A 548 14.36 -18.60 -5.70
N ARG A 549 15.14 -17.85 -6.50
CA ARG A 549 16.61 -17.96 -6.49
C ARG A 549 17.22 -17.61 -5.13
N ALA A 550 16.67 -16.62 -4.41
CA ALA A 550 17.11 -16.26 -3.07
C ALA A 550 16.99 -17.44 -2.08
N ARG A 551 15.82 -18.10 -2.07
CA ARG A 551 15.55 -19.27 -1.23
C ARG A 551 16.44 -20.46 -1.60
N GLN A 552 16.64 -20.72 -2.89
CA GLN A 552 17.47 -21.81 -3.39
C GLN A 552 18.93 -21.70 -2.92
N ARG A 553 19.54 -20.50 -2.94
CA ARG A 553 20.94 -20.32 -2.49
C ARG A 553 21.19 -20.72 -1.03
N LEU A 554 20.19 -20.66 -0.16
CA LEU A 554 20.32 -21.08 1.24
C LEU A 554 20.10 -22.57 1.49
N GLN A 555 19.56 -23.31 0.53
CA GLN A 555 19.30 -24.75 0.65
C GLN A 555 20.50 -25.60 0.17
N GLY A 556 21.59 -24.95 -0.24
CA GLY A 556 22.72 -25.58 -0.93
C GLY A 556 22.42 -25.82 -2.43
N PRO A 557 23.42 -26.27 -3.20
CA PRO A 557 23.22 -26.61 -4.60
C PRO A 557 22.36 -27.86 -4.73
N ILE A 558 21.06 -27.66 -4.97
CA ILE A 558 20.24 -28.62 -5.71
C ILE A 558 20.51 -28.34 -7.19
N ASP A 559 21.02 -29.32 -7.92
CA ASP A 559 21.28 -29.16 -9.35
C ASP A 559 19.97 -28.84 -10.10
N ILE A 560 19.87 -27.59 -10.55
CA ILE A 560 18.96 -27.17 -11.60
C ILE A 560 19.68 -27.46 -12.90
N PRO A 561 19.25 -28.43 -13.72
CA PRO A 561 19.93 -28.72 -14.96
C PRO A 561 19.86 -27.50 -15.89
N THR A 562 21.02 -26.95 -16.24
CA THR A 562 21.16 -26.18 -17.48
C THR A 562 20.88 -27.13 -18.65
N ASP A 563 20.01 -26.74 -19.58
CA ASP A 563 19.65 -27.51 -20.78
C ASP A 563 20.83 -27.58 -21.78
N SER A 564 21.89 -28.28 -21.39
CA SER A 564 23.16 -28.40 -22.12
C SER A 564 23.91 -29.69 -21.76
N GLU A 565 23.20 -30.82 -21.60
CA GLU A 565 23.71 -32.19 -21.87
C GLU A 565 22.62 -33.27 -21.68
N ILE A 566 21.82 -33.52 -22.72
CA ILE A 566 21.04 -34.77 -22.86
C ILE A 566 21.25 -35.33 -24.27
N SER A 567 22.30 -36.13 -24.44
CA SER A 567 22.48 -37.07 -25.55
C SER A 567 23.61 -38.05 -25.26
N GLN A 568 23.36 -39.36 -25.44
CA GLN A 568 24.26 -40.49 -25.14
C GLN A 568 24.42 -40.74 -23.62
N ARG A 569 24.40 -41.99 -23.09
CA ARG A 569 24.44 -43.35 -23.70
C ARG A 569 23.54 -44.36 -22.98
N THR A 570 23.32 -45.50 -23.62
CA THR A 570 22.58 -46.67 -23.12
C THR A 570 23.53 -47.76 -22.61
N GLU A 571 23.10 -48.54 -21.60
CA GLU A 571 23.55 -49.90 -21.20
C GLU A 571 25.05 -50.18 -20.87
N GLY A 572 25.32 -50.95 -19.80
CA GLY A 572 26.65 -51.59 -19.60
C GLY A 572 27.14 -51.85 -18.17
N VAL A 573 26.61 -52.89 -17.51
CA VAL A 573 27.07 -53.56 -16.27
C VAL A 573 28.56 -53.42 -15.88
N THR A 574 28.91 -52.99 -14.63
CA THR A 574 29.78 -53.74 -13.67
C THR A 574 30.02 -53.10 -12.27
N SER A 575 30.12 -54.00 -11.29
CA SER A 575 30.62 -53.98 -9.88
C SER A 575 31.30 -52.75 -9.20
N ALA A 576 30.89 -52.56 -7.93
CA ALA A 576 31.68 -52.22 -6.72
C ALA A 576 32.31 -50.82 -6.47
N LYS A 577 31.76 -50.15 -5.42
CA LYS A 577 32.40 -49.52 -4.22
C LYS A 577 33.90 -49.17 -4.27
N SER A 578 34.42 -48.07 -3.68
CA SER A 578 33.92 -46.90 -2.89
C SER A 578 35.17 -46.08 -2.43
N PRO A 579 35.14 -45.04 -1.55
CA PRO A 579 34.04 -44.22 -0.99
C PRO A 579 34.27 -42.68 -1.05
N THR A 580 33.19 -41.88 -1.00
CA THR A 580 32.88 -40.91 0.09
C THR A 580 31.66 -40.07 -0.28
N GLU A 581 30.47 -40.55 0.08
CA GLU A 581 29.23 -39.76 0.13
C GLU A 581 28.54 -40.06 1.48
N VAL A 582 27.89 -39.05 2.06
CA VAL A 582 27.25 -39.17 3.39
C VAL A 582 25.73 -39.22 3.22
N GLU A 583 25.18 -40.43 3.16
CA GLU A 583 23.73 -40.62 3.22
C GLU A 583 23.19 -40.25 4.61
N VAL A 584 22.30 -39.25 4.67
CA VAL A 584 21.50 -38.96 5.87
C VAL A 584 20.14 -39.66 5.73
N ARG A 585 19.95 -40.76 6.47
CA ARG A 585 18.68 -41.50 6.51
C ARG A 585 17.85 -41.11 7.74
N ILE A 586 16.55 -40.85 7.55
CA ILE A 586 15.61 -40.66 8.66
C ILE A 586 15.23 -42.04 9.22
N ASN A 587 15.30 -42.19 10.55
CA ASN A 587 15.15 -43.48 11.21
C ASN A 587 13.69 -43.70 11.63
N ASP A 588 12.95 -44.55 10.90
CA ASP A 588 11.53 -44.85 11.13
C ASP A 588 11.28 -46.15 11.92
N GLY A 589 12.34 -46.87 12.28
CA GLY A 589 12.28 -48.14 13.01
C GLY A 589 12.21 -49.39 12.12
N SER A 590 12.31 -49.25 10.79
CA SER A 590 12.49 -50.37 9.86
C SER A 590 13.96 -50.62 9.52
N GLU A 591 14.35 -51.86 9.24
CA GLU A 591 15.74 -52.21 8.89
C GLU A 591 16.18 -51.67 7.50
N ASN A 592 15.25 -51.16 6.68
CA ASN A 592 15.51 -50.58 5.37
C ASN A 592 14.69 -49.29 5.17
N GLY A 593 15.06 -48.23 5.89
CA GLY A 593 14.42 -46.91 5.79
C GLY A 593 14.41 -46.33 4.37
N LEU A 594 13.37 -45.56 4.07
CA LEU A 594 13.01 -45.11 2.72
C LEU A 594 14.05 -44.16 2.06
N PRO A 595 14.42 -44.39 0.78
CA PRO A 595 15.20 -43.43 -0.03
C PRO A 595 14.45 -42.11 -0.30
N ALA A 596 15.18 -41.09 -0.72
CA ALA A 596 14.70 -39.70 -0.80
C ALA A 596 13.57 -39.47 -1.82
N ILE A 597 12.37 -39.11 -1.32
CA ILE A 597 11.23 -38.62 -2.11
C ILE A 597 11.03 -37.11 -1.82
N ILE A 598 12.09 -36.32 -2.01
CA ILE A 598 12.14 -34.89 -1.62
C ILE A 598 12.18 -33.98 -2.85
N ASP A 599 13.11 -34.20 -3.78
CA ASP A 599 13.32 -33.31 -4.95
C ASP A 599 12.11 -33.26 -5.89
N THR A 600 11.49 -34.42 -6.19
CA THR A 600 10.25 -34.47 -6.98
C THR A 600 9.14 -33.66 -6.31
N LYS A 601 8.99 -33.76 -4.99
CA LYS A 601 7.96 -33.03 -4.23
C LYS A 601 8.22 -31.53 -4.18
N LEU A 602 9.48 -31.08 -4.09
CA LEU A 602 9.80 -29.65 -4.18
C LEU A 602 9.46 -29.08 -5.56
N LYS A 603 9.79 -29.81 -6.63
CA LYS A 603 9.45 -29.46 -8.01
C LYS A 603 7.94 -29.53 -8.27
N GLU A 604 7.21 -30.45 -7.65
CA GLU A 604 5.74 -30.50 -7.69
C GLU A 604 5.11 -29.33 -6.91
N ILE A 605 5.63 -28.98 -5.73
CA ILE A 605 5.11 -27.89 -4.89
C ILE A 605 5.30 -26.52 -5.59
N ASP A 606 6.48 -26.17 -6.08
CA ASP A 606 6.63 -24.86 -6.75
C ASP A 606 5.97 -24.81 -8.14
N ASN A 607 5.70 -25.95 -8.80
CA ASN A 607 4.76 -25.99 -9.94
C ASN A 607 3.29 -25.81 -9.50
N GLU A 608 2.85 -26.41 -8.40
CA GLU A 608 1.50 -26.20 -7.84
C GLU A 608 1.29 -24.74 -7.42
N TYR A 609 2.35 -24.01 -7.03
CA TYR A 609 2.26 -22.67 -6.45
C TYR A 609 3.02 -21.55 -7.19
N GLY A 610 3.45 -21.78 -8.44
CA GLY A 610 4.13 -20.78 -9.28
C GLY A 610 3.32 -19.53 -9.61
N PHE A 611 4.01 -18.52 -10.18
CA PHE A 611 3.45 -17.19 -10.51
C PHE A 611 2.21 -17.31 -11.41
N PRO A 612 1.02 -16.82 -10.98
CA PRO A 612 -0.24 -17.24 -11.59
C PRO A 612 -0.46 -16.76 -13.03
N PHE A 613 0.28 -15.76 -13.51
CA PHE A 613 0.21 -15.30 -14.91
C PHE A 613 1.19 -16.01 -15.86
N GLU A 614 2.17 -16.76 -15.36
CA GLU A 614 3.22 -17.33 -16.21
C GLU A 614 2.75 -18.56 -16.99
N GLY A 615 2.79 -18.46 -18.32
CA GLY A 615 2.69 -19.60 -19.23
C GLY A 615 3.95 -19.72 -20.08
N LYS A 616 4.06 -20.84 -20.82
CA LYS A 616 5.13 -21.06 -21.80
C LYS A 616 4.56 -21.38 -23.17
N LEU A 617 5.04 -20.67 -24.18
CA LEU A 617 4.84 -20.95 -25.60
C LEU A 617 6.06 -21.72 -26.11
N GLU A 618 5.84 -22.66 -27.02
CA GLU A 618 6.89 -23.42 -27.69
C GLU A 618 6.74 -23.24 -29.21
N SER A 619 7.87 -22.96 -29.87
CA SER A 619 8.00 -22.75 -31.31
C SER A 619 8.83 -23.87 -31.94
N GLN A 620 8.15 -24.87 -32.51
CA GLN A 620 8.78 -25.98 -33.24
C GLN A 620 8.92 -25.64 -34.73
N ILE A 621 10.14 -25.66 -35.26
CA ILE A 621 10.43 -25.49 -36.68
C ILE A 621 10.69 -26.86 -37.33
N GLU A 622 10.14 -27.10 -38.52
CA GLU A 622 10.40 -28.26 -39.37
C GLU A 622 10.70 -27.84 -40.83
N CYS A 623 11.79 -28.35 -41.41
CA CYS A 623 12.12 -28.13 -42.82
C CYS A 623 11.27 -28.99 -43.76
N GLN A 624 10.53 -28.36 -44.67
CA GLN A 624 9.61 -29.03 -45.61
C GLN A 624 10.31 -29.75 -46.78
N PHE A 625 11.64 -29.85 -46.74
CA PHE A 625 12.45 -30.55 -47.76
C PHE A 625 13.18 -31.77 -47.18
N CYS A 626 13.84 -31.63 -46.02
CA CYS A 626 14.61 -32.71 -45.39
C CYS A 626 13.98 -33.26 -44.10
N HIS A 627 12.79 -32.77 -43.73
CA HIS A 627 12.03 -33.09 -42.51
C HIS A 627 12.84 -32.99 -41.20
N TYR A 628 13.93 -32.21 -41.22
CA TYR A 628 14.68 -31.90 -40.01
C TYR A 628 13.84 -31.01 -39.10
N LYS A 629 13.75 -31.41 -37.83
CA LYS A 629 13.07 -30.69 -36.76
C LYS A 629 14.13 -30.08 -35.87
N TYR A 630 14.07 -28.77 -35.72
CA TYR A 630 14.99 -28.04 -34.87
C TYR A 630 14.69 -28.28 -33.40
N LYS A 631 15.66 -28.02 -32.51
CA LYS A 631 15.42 -27.95 -31.06
C LYS A 631 14.28 -26.94 -30.78
N PRO A 632 13.22 -27.32 -30.05
CA PRO A 632 12.06 -26.46 -29.85
C PRO A 632 12.42 -25.28 -28.94
N ASN A 633 12.20 -24.05 -29.41
CA ASN A 633 12.43 -22.85 -28.61
C ASN A 633 11.22 -22.57 -27.71
N GLN A 634 11.42 -22.51 -26.39
CA GLN A 634 10.38 -22.16 -25.42
C GLN A 634 10.55 -20.73 -24.89
N THR A 635 9.47 -19.95 -24.92
CA THR A 635 9.41 -18.59 -24.38
C THR A 635 8.32 -18.47 -23.32
N ALA A 636 8.65 -17.85 -22.18
CA ALA A 636 7.67 -17.52 -21.15
C ALA A 636 6.81 -16.32 -21.58
N PHE A 637 5.57 -16.25 -21.07
CA PHE A 637 4.67 -15.11 -21.25
C PHE A 637 3.84 -14.88 -19.98
N VAL A 638 3.49 -13.62 -19.73
CA VAL A 638 2.57 -13.20 -18.64
C VAL A 638 1.23 -12.67 -19.15
N ASN A 639 1.12 -12.46 -20.46
CA ASN A 639 -0.02 -11.88 -21.17
C ASN A 639 0.06 -12.29 -22.65
N LEU A 640 -1.08 -12.59 -23.28
CA LEU A 640 -1.16 -12.98 -24.70
C LEU A 640 -1.82 -11.89 -25.54
N THR A 641 -1.05 -11.24 -26.41
CA THR A 641 -1.61 -10.35 -27.44
C THR A 641 -2.08 -11.17 -28.64
N LEU A 642 -3.39 -11.20 -28.89
CA LEU A 642 -4.00 -11.81 -30.06
C LEU A 642 -4.36 -10.74 -31.10
N GLN A 643 -4.03 -10.98 -32.36
CA GLN A 643 -4.39 -10.09 -33.46
C GLN A 643 -5.87 -10.25 -33.83
N VAL A 644 -6.64 -9.16 -33.80
CA VAL A 644 -8.04 -9.19 -34.25
C VAL A 644 -8.08 -9.05 -35.78
N PRO A 645 -8.59 -10.06 -36.53
CA PRO A 645 -8.65 -9.98 -37.99
C PRO A 645 -9.56 -8.84 -38.47
N GLN A 646 -9.23 -8.26 -39.62
CA GLN A 646 -9.98 -7.17 -40.25
C GLN A 646 -11.27 -7.69 -40.91
N LYS A 647 -12.26 -8.05 -40.08
CA LYS A 647 -13.58 -8.57 -40.47
C LYS A 647 -14.67 -7.88 -39.66
N SER A 648 -15.94 -7.95 -40.08
CA SER A 648 -17.07 -7.38 -39.34
C SER A 648 -17.28 -8.03 -37.95
N SER A 649 -17.01 -9.33 -37.84
CA SER A 649 -16.98 -10.09 -36.60
C SER A 649 -15.99 -11.26 -36.65
N THR A 650 -15.63 -11.78 -35.47
CA THR A 650 -14.78 -12.95 -35.24
C THR A 650 -15.07 -13.54 -33.85
N THR A 651 -14.49 -14.69 -33.51
CA THR A 651 -14.51 -15.26 -32.16
C THR A 651 -13.15 -15.15 -31.49
N LEU A 652 -13.11 -15.22 -30.15
CA LEU A 652 -11.85 -15.32 -29.40
C LEU A 652 -11.05 -16.56 -29.79
N SER A 653 -11.72 -17.70 -30.02
CA SER A 653 -11.11 -18.93 -30.54
C SER A 653 -10.43 -18.68 -31.89
N ALA A 654 -11.10 -18.02 -32.84
CA ALA A 654 -10.50 -17.70 -34.14
C ALA A 654 -9.30 -16.72 -34.06
N CYS A 655 -9.16 -15.99 -32.95
CA CYS A 655 -7.98 -15.18 -32.67
C CYS A 655 -6.82 -16.04 -32.08
N PHE A 656 -7.12 -17.04 -31.25
CA PHE A 656 -6.15 -18.07 -30.84
C PHE A 656 -5.70 -18.94 -32.01
N ASP A 657 -6.63 -19.37 -32.88
CA ASP A 657 -6.33 -20.12 -34.11
C ASP A 657 -5.40 -19.34 -35.05
N GLY A 658 -5.40 -17.99 -34.96
CA GLY A 658 -4.47 -17.12 -35.66
C GLY A 658 -3.06 -17.10 -35.06
N LEU A 659 -2.94 -17.14 -33.73
CA LEU A 659 -1.65 -17.19 -33.00
C LEU A 659 -1.00 -18.58 -33.07
N LEU A 660 -1.80 -19.64 -33.02
CA LEU A 660 -1.34 -21.05 -32.96
C LEU A 660 -1.32 -21.72 -34.34
N LYS A 661 -1.49 -20.94 -35.42
CA LYS A 661 -1.45 -21.43 -36.80
C LYS A 661 -0.03 -21.88 -37.15
N THR A 662 0.09 -22.92 -37.99
CA THR A 662 1.35 -23.17 -38.70
C THR A 662 1.67 -21.98 -39.61
N GLU A 663 2.76 -21.28 -39.30
CA GLU A 663 3.38 -20.30 -40.21
C GLU A 663 4.26 -21.04 -41.22
N TYR A 664 4.26 -20.60 -42.47
CA TYR A 664 5.16 -21.11 -43.49
C TYR A 664 6.12 -19.98 -43.89
N ILE A 665 7.42 -20.23 -43.76
CA ILE A 665 8.47 -19.28 -44.10
C ILE A 665 9.24 -19.86 -45.29
N ASP A 666 9.22 -19.14 -46.40
CA ASP A 666 10.01 -19.42 -47.59
C ASP A 666 11.42 -18.80 -47.46
N ASP A 667 12.30 -19.12 -48.40
CA ASP A 667 13.67 -18.57 -48.50
C ASP A 667 14.64 -18.86 -47.32
N PHE A 668 14.26 -19.75 -46.39
CA PHE A 668 15.05 -20.09 -45.19
C PHE A 668 16.26 -21.00 -45.52
N ARG A 669 17.45 -20.65 -45.02
CA ARG A 669 18.65 -21.52 -45.08
C ARG A 669 18.58 -22.52 -43.92
N CYS A 670 18.30 -23.79 -44.24
CA CYS A 670 18.18 -24.86 -43.24
C CYS A 670 19.54 -25.52 -43.00
N ASP A 671 20.04 -25.54 -41.77
CA ASP A 671 21.43 -25.94 -41.48
C ASP A 671 21.76 -27.35 -41.97
N ARG A 672 20.91 -28.36 -41.71
CA ARG A 672 21.07 -29.71 -42.29
C ARG A 672 21.15 -29.72 -43.83
N CYS A 673 20.41 -28.85 -44.53
CA CYS A 673 20.49 -28.72 -45.99
C CYS A 673 21.76 -27.96 -46.43
N CYS A 674 22.23 -26.99 -45.64
CA CYS A 674 23.46 -26.25 -45.89
C CYS A 674 24.68 -27.14 -45.68
N LEU A 675 24.71 -27.96 -44.62
CA LEU A 675 25.74 -28.96 -44.37
C LEU A 675 25.73 -30.06 -45.45
N GLN A 676 24.57 -30.53 -45.90
CA GLN A 676 24.49 -31.50 -46.99
C GLN A 676 25.01 -30.91 -48.32
N HIS A 677 24.69 -29.64 -48.62
CA HIS A 677 25.27 -28.95 -49.78
C HIS A 677 26.78 -28.74 -49.64
N ALA A 678 27.27 -28.36 -48.45
CA ALA A 678 28.70 -28.23 -48.18
C ALA A 678 29.43 -29.57 -48.36
N LEU A 679 28.83 -30.68 -47.94
CA LEU A 679 29.34 -32.04 -48.18
C LEU A 679 29.41 -32.35 -49.68
N GLU A 680 28.36 -32.05 -50.45
CA GLU A 680 28.33 -32.24 -51.90
C GLU A 680 29.43 -31.44 -52.61
N VAL A 681 29.61 -30.16 -52.26
CA VAL A 681 30.66 -29.28 -52.79
C VAL A 681 32.05 -29.81 -52.42
N LYS A 682 32.29 -30.14 -51.14
CA LYS A 682 33.59 -30.65 -50.66
C LYS A 682 33.94 -32.00 -51.30
N MET A 683 32.97 -32.89 -51.48
CA MET A 683 33.15 -34.15 -52.22
C MET A 683 33.38 -33.96 -53.72
N GLN A 684 33.02 -32.79 -54.29
CA GLN A 684 33.35 -32.43 -55.66
C GLN A 684 34.75 -31.79 -55.77
N GLU A 685 35.12 -30.92 -54.82
CA GLU A 685 36.49 -30.39 -54.66
C GLU A 685 37.50 -31.54 -54.55
N LEU A 686 37.27 -32.49 -53.64
CA LEU A 686 38.15 -33.65 -53.43
C LEU A 686 38.37 -34.52 -54.68
N LYS A 687 37.41 -34.55 -55.62
CA LYS A 687 37.53 -35.28 -56.90
C LYS A 687 38.37 -34.53 -57.95
N GLN A 688 38.53 -33.21 -57.81
CA GLN A 688 39.26 -32.36 -58.73
C GLN A 688 40.69 -32.07 -58.23
N THR A 689 40.87 -31.94 -56.92
CA THR A 689 42.16 -31.71 -56.26
C THR A 689 43.14 -32.86 -56.49
N ARG A 690 44.36 -32.53 -56.93
CA ARG A 690 45.46 -33.50 -57.18
C ARG A 690 46.57 -33.48 -56.11
N GLY A 691 46.52 -32.55 -55.16
CA GLY A 691 47.54 -32.39 -54.11
C GLY A 691 47.25 -33.24 -52.86
N VAL A 692 48.17 -34.11 -52.47
CA VAL A 692 47.99 -35.07 -51.35
C VAL A 692 47.62 -34.40 -50.01
N LYS A 693 48.30 -33.31 -49.63
CA LYS A 693 48.00 -32.57 -48.38
C LYS A 693 46.61 -31.93 -48.39
N GLU A 694 46.17 -31.47 -49.55
CA GLU A 694 44.89 -30.79 -49.75
C GLU A 694 43.74 -31.81 -49.77
N GLN A 695 43.96 -32.98 -50.38
CA GLN A 695 43.05 -34.13 -50.28
C GLN A 695 42.86 -34.59 -48.82
N GLN A 696 43.95 -34.65 -48.03
CA GLN A 696 43.88 -34.99 -46.59
C GLN A 696 43.08 -33.96 -45.79
N LEU A 697 43.26 -32.66 -46.06
CA LEU A 697 42.48 -31.60 -45.42
C LEU A 697 41.00 -31.68 -45.79
N LEU A 698 40.68 -31.83 -47.08
CA LEU A 698 39.30 -31.99 -47.56
C LEU A 698 38.62 -33.24 -47.00
N GLN A 699 39.34 -34.36 -46.86
CA GLN A 699 38.82 -35.57 -46.21
C GLN A 699 38.48 -35.32 -44.73
N ALA A 700 39.31 -34.57 -43.99
CA ALA A 700 39.03 -34.20 -42.61
C ALA A 700 37.84 -33.23 -42.50
N GLU A 701 37.71 -32.24 -43.39
CA GLU A 701 36.52 -31.37 -43.47
C GLU A 701 35.25 -32.18 -43.77
N ILE A 702 35.29 -33.09 -44.75
CA ILE A 702 34.18 -33.99 -45.10
C ILE A 702 33.76 -34.85 -43.91
N GLN A 703 34.73 -35.45 -43.18
CA GLN A 703 34.45 -36.29 -42.02
C GLN A 703 33.77 -35.50 -40.89
N LYS A 704 34.20 -34.25 -40.64
CA LYS A 704 33.53 -33.34 -39.67
C LYS A 704 32.09 -33.01 -40.09
N ILE A 705 31.86 -32.69 -41.37
CA ILE A 705 30.51 -32.37 -41.88
C ILE A 705 29.59 -33.60 -41.76
N GLN A 706 30.09 -34.79 -42.10
CA GLN A 706 29.35 -36.06 -41.97
C GLN A 706 29.03 -36.39 -40.50
N ALA A 707 29.95 -36.14 -39.57
CA ALA A 707 29.70 -36.28 -38.15
C ALA A 707 28.56 -35.36 -37.70
N ALA A 708 28.64 -34.05 -37.95
CA ALA A 708 27.61 -33.08 -37.56
C ALA A 708 26.23 -33.38 -38.19
N LEU A 709 26.18 -33.83 -39.45
CA LEU A 709 24.95 -34.29 -40.10
C LEU A 709 24.27 -35.49 -39.41
N SER A 710 25.00 -36.23 -38.56
CA SER A 710 24.52 -37.38 -37.80
C SER A 710 24.29 -37.13 -36.30
N THR A 711 24.93 -36.10 -35.72
CA THR A 711 24.89 -35.81 -34.28
C THR A 711 24.09 -34.55 -33.97
N ASP A 712 24.55 -33.38 -34.41
CA ASP A 712 23.89 -32.09 -34.21
C ASP A 712 24.11 -31.16 -35.41
N PRO A 713 23.17 -31.13 -36.38
CA PRO A 713 23.22 -30.23 -37.52
C PRO A 713 23.10 -28.73 -37.19
N GLU A 714 22.77 -28.36 -35.96
CA GLU A 714 22.68 -26.96 -35.50
C GLU A 714 23.98 -26.47 -34.84
N GLY A 715 24.93 -27.37 -34.55
CA GLY A 715 26.15 -27.06 -33.82
C GLY A 715 27.21 -26.31 -34.66
N PRO A 716 28.05 -25.46 -34.03
CA PRO A 716 29.14 -24.78 -34.72
C PRO A 716 30.22 -25.78 -35.20
N LEU A 717 30.62 -25.66 -36.47
CA LEU A 717 31.66 -26.50 -37.08
C LEU A 717 33.04 -25.84 -36.98
N GLU A 718 33.80 -26.18 -35.93
CA GLU A 718 35.17 -25.66 -35.76
C GLU A 718 36.14 -26.23 -36.80
N GLY A 719 36.87 -25.34 -37.48
CA GLY A 719 37.89 -25.70 -38.46
C GLY A 719 37.34 -26.48 -39.66
N VAL A 720 36.26 -25.97 -40.26
CA VAL A 720 35.71 -26.36 -41.57
C VAL A 720 35.38 -25.11 -42.37
N THR A 721 35.85 -25.03 -43.61
CA THR A 721 35.58 -23.92 -44.52
C THR A 721 34.31 -24.17 -45.31
N LEU A 722 33.19 -23.60 -44.86
CA LEU A 722 31.90 -23.73 -45.55
C LEU A 722 31.87 -22.90 -46.86
N PRO A 723 31.11 -23.34 -47.90
CA PRO A 723 30.91 -22.55 -49.12
C PRO A 723 30.22 -21.20 -48.86
N PRO A 724 30.35 -20.21 -49.78
CA PRO A 724 29.68 -18.91 -49.67
C PRO A 724 28.17 -19.07 -49.46
N ALA A 725 27.60 -18.33 -48.49
CA ALA A 725 26.22 -18.54 -48.08
C ALA A 725 25.21 -18.30 -49.22
N GLU A 726 25.57 -17.50 -50.23
CA GLU A 726 24.83 -17.21 -51.45
C GLU A 726 24.52 -18.49 -52.26
N THR A 727 25.41 -19.49 -52.25
CA THR A 727 25.21 -20.76 -52.97
C THR A 727 24.35 -21.76 -52.20
N ALA A 728 24.20 -21.56 -50.88
CA ALA A 728 23.51 -22.51 -50.02
C ALA A 728 22.01 -22.61 -50.33
N PRO A 729 21.43 -23.83 -50.39
CA PRO A 729 20.07 -24.04 -50.85
C PRO A 729 19.04 -23.48 -49.86
N LYS A 730 18.30 -22.45 -50.30
CA LYS A 730 17.11 -21.95 -49.62
C LYS A 730 15.97 -22.98 -49.68
N ARG A 731 15.22 -23.11 -48.59
CA ARG A 731 14.14 -24.09 -48.40
C ARG A 731 12.92 -23.43 -47.72
N LYS A 732 11.77 -24.08 -47.82
CA LYS A 732 10.56 -23.75 -47.07
C LYS A 732 10.61 -24.44 -45.70
N ILE A 733 10.25 -23.74 -44.64
CA ILE A 733 10.06 -24.30 -43.30
C ILE A 733 8.60 -24.09 -42.85
N ALA A 734 8.14 -24.97 -41.96
CA ALA A 734 6.88 -24.84 -41.24
C ALA A 734 7.18 -24.61 -39.75
N ARG A 735 6.63 -23.54 -39.18
CA ARG A 735 6.77 -23.17 -37.78
C ARG A 735 5.43 -23.38 -37.07
N HIS A 736 5.45 -24.18 -36.01
CA HIS A 736 4.28 -24.52 -35.21
C HIS A 736 4.42 -23.89 -33.82
N MET A 737 3.41 -23.15 -33.37
CA MET A 737 3.36 -22.57 -32.04
C MET A 737 2.31 -23.26 -31.17
N ARG A 738 2.68 -23.67 -29.95
CA ARG A 738 1.77 -24.28 -28.97
C ARG A 738 2.02 -23.75 -27.56
N ILE A 739 0.99 -23.66 -26.73
CA ILE A 739 1.13 -23.42 -25.29
C ILE A 739 1.49 -24.77 -24.64
N THR A 740 2.65 -24.84 -23.97
CA THR A 740 3.11 -26.03 -23.24
C THR A 740 2.78 -25.96 -21.75
N VAL A 741 2.98 -24.79 -21.14
CA VAL A 741 2.57 -24.51 -19.75
C VAL A 741 1.44 -23.48 -19.76
N PHE A 742 0.32 -23.83 -19.17
CA PHE A 742 -0.85 -22.95 -19.02
C PHE A 742 -0.80 -22.22 -17.67
N PRO A 743 -0.88 -20.88 -17.64
CA PRO A 743 -0.94 -20.12 -16.39
C PRO A 743 -2.26 -20.39 -15.66
N LYS A 744 -2.30 -20.09 -14.36
CA LYS A 744 -3.55 -20.09 -13.58
C LYS A 744 -4.48 -18.97 -14.02
N ILE A 745 -3.93 -17.85 -14.50
CA ILE A 745 -4.64 -16.69 -15.01
C ILE A 745 -4.08 -16.35 -16.39
N ILE A 746 -4.91 -16.46 -17.42
CA ILE A 746 -4.59 -15.94 -18.75
C ILE A 746 -5.10 -14.51 -18.83
N ALA A 747 -4.18 -13.55 -18.91
CA ALA A 747 -4.42 -12.25 -19.48
C ALA A 747 -4.38 -12.34 -21.02
N ILE A 748 -5.40 -11.78 -21.68
CA ILE A 748 -5.48 -11.70 -23.15
C ILE A 748 -5.68 -10.25 -23.56
N HIS A 749 -4.77 -9.71 -24.34
CA HIS A 749 -4.95 -8.45 -25.06
C HIS A 749 -5.48 -8.72 -26.48
N LEU A 750 -6.48 -7.95 -26.90
CA LEU A 750 -7.00 -7.95 -28.26
C LEU A 750 -6.41 -6.78 -29.04
N SER A 751 -5.34 -7.03 -29.78
CA SER A 751 -4.72 -6.05 -30.68
C SER A 751 -5.71 -5.64 -31.77
N ARG A 752 -6.08 -4.36 -31.74
CA ARG A 752 -7.03 -3.72 -32.66
C ARG A 752 -6.39 -2.60 -33.48
N SER A 753 -5.08 -2.41 -33.39
CA SER A 753 -4.38 -1.34 -34.10
C SER A 753 -4.20 -1.69 -35.58
N ILE A 754 -4.66 -0.81 -36.46
CA ILE A 754 -4.43 -0.89 -37.90
C ILE A 754 -3.59 0.33 -38.29
N PHE A 755 -2.35 0.10 -38.71
CA PHE A 755 -1.45 1.12 -39.21
C PHE A 755 -1.40 1.05 -40.74
N ASP A 756 -1.84 2.10 -41.41
CA ASP A 756 -1.62 2.35 -42.83
C ASP A 756 -0.61 3.51 -42.99
N ARG A 757 -0.01 3.66 -44.16
CA ARG A 757 1.07 4.63 -44.44
C ARG A 757 0.70 6.10 -44.18
N SER A 758 -0.59 6.41 -44.07
CA SER A 758 -1.13 7.76 -43.85
C SER A 758 -2.09 7.88 -42.66
N SER A 759 -2.46 6.77 -42.00
CA SER A 759 -3.43 6.81 -40.89
C SER A 759 -3.30 5.63 -39.92
N SER A 760 -3.64 5.87 -38.65
CA SER A 760 -3.82 4.82 -37.66
C SER A 760 -5.29 4.73 -37.27
N THR A 761 -5.87 3.54 -37.35
CA THR A 761 -7.30 3.29 -37.10
C THR A 761 -7.50 2.09 -36.18
N LYS A 762 -8.70 1.99 -35.60
CA LYS A 762 -9.05 0.96 -34.61
C LYS A 762 -10.00 -0.06 -35.22
N ASN A 763 -9.60 -1.33 -35.23
CA ASN A 763 -10.37 -2.45 -35.73
C ASN A 763 -11.69 -2.59 -34.95
N ALA A 764 -12.78 -2.22 -35.61
CA ALA A 764 -14.14 -2.22 -35.08
C ALA A 764 -14.81 -3.61 -35.08
N ALA A 765 -14.09 -4.67 -35.46
CA ALA A 765 -14.57 -6.05 -35.44
C ALA A 765 -15.23 -6.44 -34.11
N LYS A 766 -16.41 -7.06 -34.17
CA LYS A 766 -17.02 -7.67 -32.98
C LYS A 766 -16.30 -8.98 -32.65
N VAL A 767 -15.58 -9.03 -31.54
CA VAL A 767 -14.95 -10.25 -31.03
C VAL A 767 -15.90 -10.90 -30.04
N ALA A 768 -16.47 -12.06 -30.39
CA ALA A 768 -17.28 -12.86 -29.49
C ALA A 768 -16.40 -13.75 -28.60
N PHE A 769 -16.47 -13.55 -27.29
CA PHE A 769 -15.71 -14.30 -26.28
C PHE A 769 -16.68 -15.07 -25.36
N PRO A 770 -16.36 -16.30 -24.93
CA PRO A 770 -17.23 -17.11 -24.09
C PRO A 770 -17.02 -16.84 -22.58
N GLU A 771 -18.01 -17.14 -21.75
CA GLU A 771 -17.86 -17.10 -20.28
C GLU A 771 -16.89 -18.18 -19.75
N ARG A 772 -16.92 -19.37 -20.36
CA ARG A 772 -15.96 -20.46 -20.13
C ARG A 772 -15.18 -20.73 -21.42
N LEU A 773 -13.86 -20.62 -21.35
CA LEU A 773 -12.94 -20.77 -22.47
C LEU A 773 -12.18 -22.10 -22.31
N PRO A 774 -12.38 -23.09 -23.19
CA PRO A 774 -11.52 -24.28 -23.26
C PRO A 774 -10.22 -23.96 -24.02
N LEU A 775 -9.09 -24.45 -23.52
CA LEU A 775 -7.78 -24.37 -24.18
C LEU A 775 -7.00 -25.68 -24.02
N GLY A 776 -5.99 -25.88 -24.87
CA GLY A 776 -5.20 -27.12 -24.93
C GLY A 776 -5.80 -28.17 -25.88
N GLY A 777 -5.03 -29.22 -26.13
CA GLY A 777 -5.44 -30.34 -27.00
C GLY A 777 -6.55 -31.19 -26.38
N ILE A 778 -7.27 -31.95 -27.22
CA ILE A 778 -8.48 -32.73 -26.86
C ILE A 778 -8.30 -33.58 -25.60
N LEU A 779 -7.13 -34.22 -25.42
CA LEU A 779 -6.83 -35.10 -24.29
C LEU A 779 -6.47 -34.36 -22.99
N ASN A 780 -6.02 -33.10 -23.08
CA ASN A 780 -5.47 -32.31 -21.96
C ASN A 780 -6.15 -30.93 -21.87
N GLN A 781 -7.45 -30.86 -22.18
CA GLN A 781 -8.20 -29.61 -22.24
C GLN A 781 -8.36 -28.98 -20.84
N LYS A 782 -7.87 -27.75 -20.68
CA LYS A 782 -8.05 -26.92 -19.48
C LYS A 782 -9.24 -25.98 -19.70
N TRP A 783 -10.08 -25.84 -18.67
CA TRP A 783 -11.21 -24.92 -18.67
C TRP A 783 -10.84 -23.65 -17.89
N PHE A 784 -11.15 -22.50 -18.47
CA PHE A 784 -10.95 -21.20 -17.84
C PHE A 784 -12.26 -20.44 -17.74
N LYS A 785 -12.45 -19.68 -16.66
CA LYS A 785 -13.65 -18.88 -16.39
C LYS A 785 -13.33 -17.39 -16.47
N LEU A 786 -14.17 -16.62 -17.17
CA LEU A 786 -14.04 -15.18 -17.26
C LEU A 786 -14.38 -14.52 -15.91
N LEU A 787 -13.40 -13.79 -15.35
CA LEU A 787 -13.52 -13.06 -14.09
C LEU A 787 -13.47 -11.54 -14.27
N ALA A 788 -12.70 -11.03 -15.24
CA ALA A 788 -12.67 -9.60 -15.53
C ALA A 788 -12.46 -9.31 -17.04
N ILE A 789 -12.92 -8.15 -17.49
CA ILE A 789 -12.52 -7.55 -18.77
C ILE A 789 -12.24 -6.05 -18.60
N VAL A 790 -11.39 -5.51 -19.47
CA VAL A 790 -11.27 -4.06 -19.69
C VAL A 790 -11.74 -3.73 -21.10
N CYS A 791 -12.58 -2.71 -21.21
CA CYS A 791 -13.12 -2.18 -22.45
C CYS A 791 -12.52 -0.81 -22.76
N HIS A 792 -12.13 -0.56 -24.01
CA HIS A 792 -11.65 0.74 -24.49
C HIS A 792 -12.68 1.37 -25.45
N LYS A 793 -13.38 2.42 -24.98
CA LYS A 793 -14.30 3.24 -25.77
C LYS A 793 -13.60 4.45 -26.36
N GLY A 794 -13.48 4.52 -27.68
CA GLY A 794 -12.82 5.64 -28.35
C GLY A 794 -12.18 5.27 -29.68
N SER A 795 -11.40 6.20 -30.21
CA SER A 795 -10.57 6.05 -31.41
C SER A 795 -9.34 5.16 -31.15
N HIS A 796 -8.36 5.17 -32.05
CA HIS A 796 -7.04 4.59 -31.78
C HIS A 796 -6.24 5.44 -30.78
N ASN A 797 -6.24 6.77 -30.94
CA ASN A 797 -5.34 7.69 -30.23
C ASN A 797 -6.01 8.37 -29.01
N SER A 798 -7.29 8.12 -28.76
CA SER A 798 -8.05 8.78 -27.70
C SER A 798 -9.29 7.99 -27.30
N GLY A 799 -9.52 7.85 -26.00
CA GLY A 799 -10.69 7.15 -25.48
C GLY A 799 -10.73 7.06 -23.96
N HIS A 800 -11.70 6.31 -23.46
CA HIS A 800 -11.93 6.04 -22.04
C HIS A 800 -11.94 4.53 -21.81
N TYR A 801 -11.33 4.10 -20.71
CA TYR A 801 -11.34 2.71 -20.29
C TYR A 801 -12.42 2.47 -19.24
N GLU A 802 -13.11 1.34 -19.33
CA GLU A 802 -14.04 0.84 -18.32
C GLU A 802 -13.66 -0.58 -17.93
N SER A 803 -13.78 -0.91 -16.64
CA SER A 803 -13.51 -2.24 -16.11
C SER A 803 -14.81 -2.96 -15.77
N PHE A 804 -14.86 -4.25 -16.03
CA PHE A 804 -15.90 -5.14 -15.55
C PHE A 804 -15.26 -6.24 -14.73
N ARG A 805 -15.56 -6.33 -13.43
CA ARG A 805 -15.07 -7.42 -12.55
C ARG A 805 -16.23 -8.23 -11.98
N ARG A 806 -16.12 -9.56 -12.00
CA ARG A 806 -17.15 -10.46 -11.44
C ARG A 806 -17.26 -10.22 -9.93
N ASN A 807 -18.48 -10.30 -9.40
CA ASN A 807 -18.74 -10.21 -7.97
C ASN A 807 -18.46 -11.55 -7.27
N HIS A 808 -17.22 -12.05 -7.38
CA HIS A 808 -16.78 -13.31 -6.79
C HIS A 808 -15.73 -13.03 -5.71
N LEU A 809 -16.09 -13.27 -4.45
CA LEU A 809 -15.25 -12.98 -3.29
C LEU A 809 -14.51 -14.25 -2.87
N TYR A 810 -13.22 -14.32 -3.19
CA TYR A 810 -12.36 -15.44 -2.84
C TYR A 810 -12.01 -15.41 -1.33
N PRO A 811 -12.24 -16.52 -0.58
CA PRO A 811 -11.67 -16.67 0.75
C PRO A 811 -10.13 -16.84 0.67
N PRO A 812 -9.38 -16.52 1.73
CA PRO A 812 -9.84 -15.93 2.98
C PRO A 812 -10.26 -14.47 2.78
N PHE A 813 -11.38 -14.07 3.39
CA PHE A 813 -11.79 -12.67 3.41
C PHE A 813 -10.74 -11.84 4.17
N SER A 814 -10.51 -10.60 3.74
CA SER A 814 -9.61 -9.70 4.49
C SER A 814 -10.30 -9.24 5.77
N THR A 815 -10.10 -9.99 6.86
CA THR A 815 -10.43 -9.60 8.23
C THR A 815 -9.14 -9.11 8.89
N PRO A 816 -9.00 -7.80 9.20
CA PRO A 816 -7.91 -7.33 10.04
C PRO A 816 -7.93 -8.05 11.40
N ASP A 817 -6.81 -8.69 11.74
CA ASP A 817 -6.49 -9.45 12.96
C ASP A 817 -7.61 -9.60 14.03
N VAL A 818 -8.41 -10.67 13.91
CA VAL A 818 -9.34 -11.09 14.99
C VAL A 818 -8.63 -11.93 16.07
N PHE A 819 -7.49 -12.54 15.74
CA PHE A 819 -6.83 -13.55 16.58
C PHE A 819 -5.38 -13.24 17.00
N ARG A 820 -4.81 -12.08 16.63
CA ARG A 820 -3.42 -11.74 16.98
C ARG A 820 -3.18 -11.63 18.49
N SER A 821 -4.15 -11.05 19.21
CA SER A 821 -4.22 -11.03 20.67
C SER A 821 -4.31 -12.44 21.29
N TYR A 822 -4.88 -13.40 20.58
CA TYR A 822 -4.95 -14.80 21.02
C TYR A 822 -3.62 -15.53 20.73
N ALA A 823 -2.98 -15.28 19.59
CA ALA A 823 -1.68 -15.84 19.23
C ALA A 823 -0.55 -15.35 20.17
N GLN A 824 -0.54 -14.05 20.49
CA GLN A 824 0.45 -13.47 21.43
C GLN A 824 0.32 -13.99 22.87
N SER A 825 -0.78 -14.65 23.24
CA SER A 825 -0.91 -15.36 24.53
C SER A 825 -0.07 -16.64 24.61
N ARG A 826 0.52 -17.10 23.50
CA ARG A 826 1.39 -18.28 23.42
C ARG A 826 2.87 -17.95 23.14
N VAL A 827 3.36 -16.82 23.65
CA VAL A 827 4.81 -16.70 23.87
C VAL A 827 5.22 -17.81 24.85
N THR A 828 6.17 -18.64 24.45
CA THR A 828 6.69 -19.72 25.29
C THR A 828 7.45 -19.13 26.47
N SER A 829 7.03 -19.45 27.69
CA SER A 829 7.80 -19.15 28.90
C SER A 829 9.19 -19.78 28.82
N GLU A 830 10.25 -18.99 29.02
CA GLU A 830 11.64 -19.45 29.09
C GLU A 830 11.96 -20.19 30.41
N ASN A 831 11.09 -21.11 30.83
CA ASN A 831 11.31 -22.03 31.93
C ASN A 831 10.52 -23.33 31.73
N PRO A 832 11.17 -24.46 31.41
CA PRO A 832 10.50 -25.74 31.24
C PRO A 832 10.18 -26.39 32.61
N SER A 833 8.95 -26.17 33.11
CA SER A 833 8.46 -26.76 34.35
C SER A 833 8.47 -28.29 34.32
N GLN A 834 9.34 -28.93 35.14
CA GLN A 834 9.40 -30.38 35.29
C GLN A 834 8.28 -30.93 36.19
N VAL A 835 7.02 -30.89 35.73
CA VAL A 835 5.90 -31.60 36.37
C VAL A 835 4.98 -32.22 35.30
N PRO A 836 4.69 -33.53 35.35
CA PRO A 836 3.73 -34.15 34.43
C PRO A 836 2.30 -33.70 34.71
N SER A 837 1.62 -33.10 33.71
CA SER A 837 0.19 -32.76 33.82
C SER A 837 -0.68 -34.02 33.95
N PRO A 838 -1.70 -34.03 34.83
CA PRO A 838 -2.49 -35.22 35.10
C PRO A 838 -3.44 -35.58 33.95
N ARG A 839 -3.54 -36.89 33.65
CA ARG A 839 -4.54 -37.42 32.71
C ARG A 839 -5.90 -37.54 33.38
N MET A 840 -6.87 -36.75 32.92
CA MET A 840 -8.29 -36.92 33.27
C MET A 840 -8.99 -37.76 32.19
N GLY A 841 -9.65 -38.85 32.58
CA GLY A 841 -10.45 -39.69 31.68
C GLY A 841 -11.88 -39.15 31.50
N PRO A 842 -12.59 -39.55 30.43
CA PRO A 842 -13.95 -39.08 30.17
C PRO A 842 -14.98 -39.68 31.14
N ARG A 843 -15.93 -38.87 31.61
CA ARG A 843 -17.17 -39.33 32.24
C ARG A 843 -18.38 -38.54 31.72
N SER A 844 -19.56 -39.08 32.01
CA SER A 844 -20.79 -38.91 31.24
C SER A 844 -21.60 -37.66 31.56
N LEU A 845 -22.58 -37.41 30.69
CA LEU A 845 -23.73 -36.54 30.89
C LEU A 845 -24.56 -36.95 32.13
N ASP A 846 -25.34 -35.98 32.63
CA ASP A 846 -26.60 -36.08 33.42
C ASP A 846 -26.58 -35.31 34.76
N ALA A 847 -26.97 -34.03 34.74
CA ALA A 847 -27.63 -33.28 35.83
C ALA A 847 -27.99 -31.83 35.41
N GLU A 848 -29.15 -31.32 35.84
CA GLU A 848 -29.44 -29.87 35.80
C GLU A 848 -28.91 -29.15 37.06
N PRO A 849 -28.55 -27.85 36.98
CA PRO A 849 -28.15 -27.05 38.14
C PRO A 849 -29.36 -26.35 38.81
N PRO A 850 -29.52 -26.44 40.14
CA PRO A 850 -30.42 -25.55 40.89
C PRO A 850 -29.80 -24.15 41.04
N ALA A 851 -30.65 -23.16 41.35
CA ALA A 851 -30.28 -21.74 41.33
C ALA A 851 -29.98 -21.13 42.72
N LEU A 852 -29.48 -19.88 42.66
CA LEU A 852 -29.51 -18.80 43.67
C LEU A 852 -28.28 -18.52 44.58
N SER A 853 -28.21 -17.22 44.88
CA SER A 853 -27.55 -16.53 45.99
C SER A 853 -26.06 -16.19 45.90
N ILE A 854 -25.81 -14.88 46.00
CA ILE A 854 -24.51 -14.27 46.30
C ILE A 854 -24.37 -14.18 47.82
N SER A 855 -23.22 -14.56 48.37
CA SER A 855 -22.76 -14.10 49.69
C SER A 855 -21.24 -14.20 49.78
N THR A 856 -20.60 -13.06 50.02
CA THR A 856 -19.17 -12.97 50.34
C THR A 856 -18.93 -13.19 51.83
N SER A 857 -17.91 -13.97 52.17
CA SER A 857 -17.19 -13.82 53.44
C SER A 857 -15.75 -14.29 53.32
N THR A 858 -14.83 -13.53 53.92
CA THR A 858 -13.38 -13.75 53.91
C THR A 858 -12.95 -14.34 55.25
N SER A 859 -11.82 -15.04 55.31
CA SER A 859 -11.16 -15.39 56.58
C SER A 859 -9.64 -15.20 56.51
N SER A 860 -9.07 -14.66 57.60
CA SER A 860 -7.65 -14.31 57.75
C SER A 860 -7.24 -14.32 59.24
N PRO A 861 -5.99 -14.67 59.55
CA PRO A 861 -5.22 -14.12 60.68
C PRO A 861 -3.90 -13.48 60.16
N SER A 862 -3.10 -12.64 60.85
CA SER A 862 -2.99 -12.18 62.26
C SER A 862 -2.05 -10.93 62.27
N SER A 863 -1.91 -10.06 63.30
CA SER A 863 -2.65 -9.84 64.56
C SER A 863 -2.19 -8.55 65.29
N SER A 864 -3.15 -7.79 65.83
CA SER A 864 -3.11 -7.02 67.11
C SER A 864 -2.06 -5.93 67.43
N SER A 865 -2.56 -4.78 67.90
CA SER A 865 -1.89 -3.79 68.78
C SER A 865 -2.88 -3.25 69.83
N LEU A 866 -2.42 -2.53 70.87
CA LEU A 866 -3.21 -2.11 72.04
C LEU A 866 -3.65 -0.62 72.04
N SER A 867 -4.69 -0.31 72.83
CA SER A 867 -5.42 0.96 72.91
C SER A 867 -4.92 1.90 74.06
N PRO A 868 -5.47 3.12 74.33
CA PRO A 868 -6.89 3.41 74.65
C PRO A 868 -7.52 4.67 74.00
N ALA A 869 -8.81 4.91 74.29
CA ALA A 869 -9.66 6.03 73.83
C ALA A 869 -9.98 7.01 75.00
N PRO A 870 -11.06 7.87 75.10
CA PRO A 870 -12.33 8.02 74.34
C PRO A 870 -12.57 9.51 73.88
N SER A 871 -13.74 10.15 73.64
CA SER A 871 -15.18 9.86 73.86
C SER A 871 -16.16 10.79 73.07
N ARG A 872 -17.47 10.52 73.17
CA ARG A 872 -18.65 11.44 73.12
C ARG A 872 -19.30 11.87 71.79
N SER A 873 -20.54 12.37 71.93
CA SER A 873 -21.67 12.43 70.96
C SER A 873 -22.71 13.50 71.47
N PRO A 874 -24.02 13.60 71.06
CA PRO A 874 -24.76 13.25 69.81
C PRO A 874 -25.87 14.28 69.35
N SER A 875 -26.61 13.95 68.26
CA SER A 875 -28.11 13.98 68.14
C SER A 875 -28.93 15.09 67.43
N ARG A 876 -30.15 14.67 66.98
CA ARG A 876 -31.40 15.41 66.57
C ARG A 876 -31.49 15.97 65.12
N LYS A 877 -32.69 16.18 64.52
CA LYS A 877 -33.99 15.42 64.38
C LYS A 877 -35.02 16.21 63.50
N LYS A 878 -36.06 15.54 62.95
CA LYS A 878 -37.27 16.03 62.18
C LYS A 878 -37.08 16.16 60.64
N SER A 879 -38.00 15.83 59.68
CA SER A 879 -39.47 15.53 59.53
C SER A 879 -40.37 16.73 59.16
N ALA A 880 -41.41 16.70 58.27
CA ALA A 880 -41.97 15.74 57.27
C ALA A 880 -43.12 16.42 56.41
N SER A 881 -43.97 15.65 55.68
CA SER A 881 -45.18 15.98 54.82
C SER A 881 -44.95 16.42 53.34
N GLN A 882 -45.70 16.09 52.25
CA GLN A 882 -47.05 15.50 51.87
C GLN A 882 -48.11 16.56 51.41
N LEU A 883 -49.01 16.39 50.40
CA LEU A 883 -49.44 15.25 49.52
C LEU A 883 -50.17 15.71 48.19
N ASN A 884 -50.82 14.79 47.43
CA ASN A 884 -51.59 14.92 46.14
C ASN A 884 -53.13 14.64 46.33
N PRO A 885 -54.06 14.58 45.32
CA PRO A 885 -54.16 15.00 43.88
C PRO A 885 -55.40 15.98 43.67
N PRO A 886 -56.51 15.79 42.87
CA PRO A 886 -56.84 15.18 41.54
C PRO A 886 -57.81 15.97 40.57
N THR A 887 -58.24 15.33 39.45
CA THR A 887 -59.52 15.49 38.64
C THR A 887 -59.59 16.34 37.34
N SER A 888 -60.49 15.94 36.40
CA SER A 888 -60.68 16.39 34.98
C SER A 888 -62.14 16.83 34.67
N PRO A 889 -62.53 17.39 33.48
CA PRO A 889 -62.77 16.63 32.22
C PRO A 889 -62.58 17.43 30.87
N ALA A 890 -63.14 16.95 29.74
CA ALA A 890 -63.07 17.52 28.36
C ALA A 890 -64.48 17.93 27.80
N PRO A 891 -64.74 18.37 26.52
CA PRO A 891 -64.53 17.62 25.25
C PRO A 891 -64.23 18.48 23.95
N ARG A 892 -64.70 18.03 22.76
CA ARG A 892 -64.31 18.38 21.36
C ARG A 892 -65.40 19.16 20.57
N PRO A 893 -65.18 19.72 19.34
CA PRO A 893 -65.41 18.98 18.07
C PRO A 893 -64.52 19.41 16.86
N SER A 894 -65.01 19.27 15.59
CA SER A 894 -64.21 19.29 14.34
C SER A 894 -65.03 19.54 13.04
N THR A 895 -64.44 20.09 11.95
CA THR A 895 -64.90 19.94 10.53
C THR A 895 -63.85 20.35 9.46
N SER A 896 -64.19 20.32 8.16
CA SER A 896 -63.30 20.03 7.02
C SER A 896 -63.21 21.07 5.86
N SER A 897 -62.29 20.81 4.93
CA SER A 897 -62.39 20.91 3.44
C SER A 897 -62.35 22.25 2.65
N SER A 898 -61.34 22.32 1.76
CA SER A 898 -61.44 22.63 0.30
C SER A 898 -61.60 24.06 -0.29
N SER A 899 -60.46 24.58 -0.77
CA SER A 899 -60.19 24.91 -2.19
C SER A 899 -60.40 26.32 -2.81
N ARG A 900 -59.57 26.57 -3.86
CA ARG A 900 -59.79 27.33 -5.11
C ARG A 900 -59.46 28.85 -5.22
N VAL A 901 -58.51 29.14 -6.15
CA VAL A 901 -58.31 30.33 -7.06
C VAL A 901 -58.34 31.78 -6.48
N SER A 902 -57.76 32.82 -7.10
CA SER A 902 -56.60 33.00 -8.03
C SER A 902 -56.49 34.50 -8.35
N PHE A 903 -55.31 35.06 -8.67
CA PHE A 903 -55.23 36.24 -9.55
C PHE A 903 -53.91 36.33 -10.34
N GLN A 904 -53.97 36.99 -11.50
CA GLN A 904 -52.87 37.19 -12.44
C GLN A 904 -52.46 38.68 -12.49
N SER A 905 -51.24 38.97 -12.94
CA SER A 905 -50.99 40.10 -13.85
C SER A 905 -49.72 39.85 -14.69
N SER A 906 -49.50 40.63 -15.75
CA SER A 906 -48.55 40.30 -16.83
C SER A 906 -48.03 41.52 -17.61
N ARG A 907 -46.83 41.36 -18.22
CA ARG A 907 -46.26 42.04 -19.42
C ARG A 907 -44.78 41.64 -19.56
N THR A 908 -44.13 41.20 -20.66
CA THR A 908 -44.31 41.05 -22.14
C THR A 908 -43.46 42.01 -23.00
N LYS A 909 -42.48 41.44 -23.75
CA LYS A 909 -42.05 41.72 -25.16
C LYS A 909 -40.87 40.77 -25.49
N SER A 910 -40.94 39.87 -26.49
CA SER A 910 -40.91 40.04 -27.97
C SER A 910 -39.46 40.25 -28.49
N LYS A 911 -38.92 39.55 -29.52
CA LYS A 911 -39.42 39.04 -30.83
C LYS A 911 -38.94 37.58 -31.11
N ARG A 912 -39.56 36.71 -31.93
CA ARG A 912 -39.70 36.62 -33.43
C ARG A 912 -38.35 36.69 -34.17
N ASN A 913 -38.05 35.99 -35.28
CA ASN A 913 -38.76 35.17 -36.31
C ASN A 913 -37.66 34.29 -37.02
N LEU A 914 -37.82 33.31 -37.93
CA LEU A 914 -38.92 32.51 -38.57
C LEU A 914 -38.28 31.24 -39.24
N SER A 915 -39.02 30.45 -40.03
CA SER A 915 -38.54 29.37 -40.94
C SER A 915 -39.30 29.37 -42.29
N PRO A 916 -38.78 28.74 -43.38
CA PRO A 916 -39.57 28.41 -44.57
C PRO A 916 -39.44 26.94 -45.07
N THR A 917 -40.37 26.54 -45.96
CA THR A 917 -40.42 25.29 -46.76
C THR A 917 -39.80 25.53 -48.17
N SER A 918 -39.82 24.67 -49.22
CA SER A 918 -40.69 23.53 -49.59
C SER A 918 -40.09 22.66 -50.74
N ASP A 919 -40.78 21.54 -51.03
CA ASP A 919 -40.87 20.62 -52.21
C ASP A 919 -40.53 21.19 -53.64
N PRO A 920 -40.42 20.39 -54.75
CA PRO A 920 -41.03 19.05 -55.00
C PRO A 920 -40.28 18.01 -55.90
N GLN A 921 -40.80 16.76 -55.97
CA GLN A 921 -41.33 16.08 -57.19
C GLN A 921 -41.37 14.53 -57.10
N SER A 922 -42.27 13.92 -57.89
CA SER A 922 -42.38 12.47 -58.18
C SER A 922 -42.71 12.28 -59.66
N PRO A 923 -42.62 11.05 -60.20
CA PRO A 923 -43.87 10.39 -60.60
C PRO A 923 -43.95 8.89 -60.27
N ALA A 924 -45.14 8.31 -60.46
CA ALA A 924 -45.47 6.88 -60.39
C ALA A 924 -45.49 6.28 -61.83
N THR A 925 -45.86 5.02 -62.14
CA THR A 925 -46.49 3.88 -61.42
C THR A 925 -45.66 2.57 -61.64
N ASP A 926 -46.07 1.30 -61.54
CA ASP A 926 -47.36 0.60 -61.35
C ASP A 926 -47.19 -0.86 -60.86
N GLY A 927 -48.30 -1.59 -60.69
CA GLY A 927 -48.43 -2.99 -61.12
C GLY A 927 -47.84 -4.10 -60.24
N GLY A 928 -48.66 -4.74 -59.39
CA GLY A 928 -48.24 -5.98 -58.71
C GLY A 928 -49.14 -6.48 -57.57
N ARG A 929 -50.41 -6.80 -57.83
CA ARG A 929 -51.36 -7.26 -56.78
C ARG A 929 -52.01 -8.60 -57.13
N TRP A 930 -51.75 -9.63 -56.32
CA TRP A 930 -52.68 -10.69 -55.86
C TRP A 930 -51.95 -11.55 -54.81
N SER A 931 -52.51 -12.19 -53.79
CA SER A 931 -53.82 -12.27 -53.13
C SER A 931 -53.92 -13.71 -52.58
N LYS A 932 -53.95 -13.91 -51.24
CA LYS A 932 -55.03 -14.64 -50.53
C LYS A 932 -54.79 -14.75 -49.01
N PRO A 933 -55.83 -14.96 -48.18
CA PRO A 933 -55.71 -14.89 -46.71
C PRO A 933 -56.09 -16.18 -45.93
N ASN A 934 -55.68 -16.20 -44.66
CA ASN A 934 -56.27 -16.83 -43.46
C ASN A 934 -56.72 -18.31 -43.39
N SER A 935 -56.11 -18.98 -42.40
CA SER A 935 -56.70 -19.87 -41.36
C SER A 935 -57.34 -21.22 -41.72
N ARG A 936 -56.81 -22.31 -41.13
CA ARG A 936 -57.53 -23.47 -40.53
C ARG A 936 -56.57 -24.30 -39.61
N PRO A 937 -57.02 -25.31 -38.82
CA PRO A 937 -56.50 -25.53 -37.46
C PRO A 937 -55.96 -26.97 -37.16
N SER A 938 -56.12 -27.44 -35.92
CA SER A 938 -55.43 -28.55 -35.23
C SER A 938 -56.10 -29.95 -35.30
N PHE A 939 -55.45 -30.93 -34.61
CA PHE A 939 -55.85 -32.34 -34.29
C PHE A 939 -55.38 -33.42 -35.29
N MET A 940 -55.08 -34.68 -34.90
CA MET A 940 -54.99 -35.35 -33.58
C MET A 940 -54.13 -36.64 -33.64
N SER A 941 -53.63 -37.12 -32.48
CA SER A 941 -53.56 -38.54 -32.02
C SER A 941 -52.75 -38.56 -30.69
N ASP A 942 -53.33 -38.78 -29.50
CA ASP A 942 -53.78 -40.02 -28.81
C ASP A 942 -52.74 -40.57 -27.80
N ARG A 943 -53.08 -41.32 -26.74
CA ARG A 943 -54.19 -41.19 -25.77
C ARG A 943 -53.89 -42.11 -24.57
N ILE A 944 -54.19 -41.68 -23.33
CA ILE A 944 -54.84 -42.46 -22.25
C ILE A 944 -54.76 -41.66 -20.93
N THR A 945 -55.92 -41.37 -20.36
CA THR A 945 -56.11 -41.04 -18.94
C THR A 945 -57.57 -41.32 -18.60
N PRO A 946 -57.90 -42.11 -17.55
CA PRO A 946 -59.22 -42.10 -16.95
C PRO A 946 -59.36 -40.84 -16.08
N GLY A 947 -60.47 -40.12 -16.19
CA GLY A 947 -60.75 -38.95 -15.36
C GLY A 947 -62.04 -39.12 -14.57
N ALA A 948 -62.17 -38.36 -13.49
CA ALA A 948 -63.43 -38.11 -12.79
C ALA A 948 -63.43 -36.67 -12.29
N SER A 949 -64.61 -36.04 -12.24
CA SER A 949 -64.81 -34.65 -11.86
C SER A 949 -65.62 -34.54 -10.57
N ALA A 950 -65.13 -33.82 -9.56
CA ALA A 950 -65.95 -33.29 -8.48
C ALA A 950 -65.26 -32.15 -7.71
N GLU A 951 -66.04 -31.08 -7.48
CA GLU A 951 -66.21 -30.37 -6.20
C GLU A 951 -65.05 -29.65 -5.47
N THR A 952 -65.50 -28.85 -4.52
CA THR A 952 -64.78 -27.85 -3.72
C THR A 952 -63.87 -28.43 -2.64
N SER A 953 -62.69 -27.84 -2.44
CA SER A 953 -62.11 -27.65 -1.10
C SER A 953 -60.98 -26.61 -1.12
N SER A 954 -60.66 -26.06 0.05
CA SER A 954 -59.66 -25.01 0.26
C SER A 954 -58.29 -25.59 0.65
N GLY A 955 -57.20 -25.04 0.09
CA GLY A 955 -55.83 -25.40 0.48
C GLY A 955 -54.76 -24.55 -0.21
N PRO A 956 -53.76 -24.00 0.52
CA PRO A 956 -52.72 -23.15 -0.06
C PRO A 956 -51.57 -23.98 -0.66
N SER A 957 -51.39 -23.95 -1.98
CA SER A 957 -50.28 -24.63 -2.65
C SER A 957 -49.02 -23.75 -2.71
N SER A 958 -47.93 -24.22 -2.12
CA SER A 958 -46.63 -23.54 -2.07
C SER A 958 -45.83 -23.70 -3.36
N ARG A 959 -45.61 -22.59 -4.09
CA ARG A 959 -44.73 -22.58 -5.29
C ARG A 959 -43.27 -22.42 -4.89
N LEU A 960 -42.54 -23.53 -4.80
CA LEU A 960 -41.08 -23.55 -4.67
C LEU A 960 -40.40 -22.76 -5.80
N ARG A 961 -39.85 -21.58 -5.48
CA ARG A 961 -38.94 -20.85 -6.38
C ARG A 961 -37.55 -21.48 -6.31
N ARG A 962 -37.03 -21.93 -7.45
CA ARG A 962 -35.65 -22.43 -7.60
C ARG A 962 -34.66 -21.29 -7.30
N ARG A 963 -33.91 -21.36 -6.19
CA ARG A 963 -32.87 -20.38 -5.81
C ARG A 963 -31.90 -20.17 -6.98
N ARG A 964 -31.61 -18.92 -7.35
CA ARG A 964 -30.54 -18.58 -8.30
C ARG A 964 -29.23 -18.38 -7.53
N LYS A 965 -28.15 -19.03 -7.96
CA LYS A 965 -26.82 -18.88 -7.35
C LYS A 965 -26.37 -17.40 -7.39
N ALA A 966 -25.82 -16.90 -6.29
CA ALA A 966 -25.42 -15.50 -6.14
C ALA A 966 -24.18 -15.08 -6.97
N ASN A 967 -23.39 -16.04 -7.48
CA ASN A 967 -22.04 -15.85 -8.03
C ASN A 967 -21.94 -15.32 -9.48
N ASP A 968 -23.06 -14.94 -10.10
CA ASP A 968 -23.13 -14.52 -11.52
C ASP A 968 -23.48 -13.03 -11.71
N ARG A 969 -23.24 -12.20 -10.68
CA ARG A 969 -23.30 -10.74 -10.78
C ARG A 969 -21.95 -10.15 -11.16
N TRP A 970 -21.97 -9.02 -11.85
CA TRP A 970 -20.77 -8.29 -12.29
C TRP A 970 -20.83 -6.82 -11.87
N TRP A 971 -19.68 -6.23 -11.59
CA TRP A 971 -19.52 -4.78 -11.38
C TRP A 971 -19.01 -4.14 -12.65
N ARG A 972 -19.77 -3.20 -13.24
CA ARG A 972 -19.27 -2.26 -14.25
C ARG A 972 -18.72 -1.03 -13.53
N ILE A 973 -17.53 -0.61 -13.91
CA ILE A 973 -16.73 0.43 -13.25
C ILE A 973 -16.20 1.39 -14.32
N SER A 974 -16.61 2.65 -14.22
CA SER A 974 -15.97 3.78 -14.91
C SER A 974 -15.66 4.89 -13.90
N ASP A 975 -14.86 5.88 -14.28
CA ASP A 975 -14.54 7.03 -13.42
C ASP A 975 -15.79 7.80 -12.96
N GLU A 976 -16.89 7.71 -13.72
CA GLU A 976 -18.17 8.36 -13.38
C GLU A 976 -19.07 7.49 -12.48
N LYS A 977 -19.16 6.18 -12.74
CA LYS A 977 -20.24 5.32 -12.20
C LYS A 977 -19.80 3.87 -11.97
N VAL A 978 -20.06 3.38 -10.76
CA VAL A 978 -20.05 1.94 -10.39
C VAL A 978 -21.49 1.41 -10.39
N LYS A 979 -21.74 0.25 -11.02
CA LYS A 979 -23.07 -0.38 -11.12
C LYS A 979 -22.98 -1.91 -11.15
N GLU A 980 -23.98 -2.61 -10.61
CA GLU A 980 -24.19 -4.03 -10.91
C GLU A 980 -24.68 -4.21 -12.38
N CYS A 981 -24.25 -5.29 -13.02
CA CYS A 981 -24.68 -5.74 -14.34
C CYS A 981 -24.66 -7.28 -14.43
N LYS A 982 -25.19 -7.84 -15.52
CA LYS A 982 -25.29 -9.28 -15.77
C LYS A 982 -24.16 -9.76 -16.68
N THR A 983 -23.85 -11.07 -16.66
CA THR A 983 -22.90 -11.67 -17.61
C THR A 983 -23.28 -11.41 -19.07
N SER A 984 -24.58 -11.37 -19.41
CA SER A 984 -25.07 -10.99 -20.75
C SER A 984 -24.58 -9.63 -21.22
N ASP A 985 -24.46 -8.69 -20.29
CA ASP A 985 -24.09 -7.31 -20.57
C ASP A 985 -22.58 -7.22 -20.81
N VAL A 986 -21.80 -8.04 -20.09
CA VAL A 986 -20.34 -8.19 -20.24
C VAL A 986 -19.99 -8.86 -21.57
N LEU A 987 -20.59 -10.02 -21.87
CA LEU A 987 -20.40 -10.73 -23.15
C LEU A 987 -20.92 -9.94 -24.37
N GLY A 988 -21.74 -8.90 -24.13
CA GLY A 988 -22.18 -7.94 -25.14
C GLY A 988 -21.12 -6.92 -25.57
N MET A 989 -20.03 -6.74 -24.82
CA MET A 989 -19.00 -5.71 -25.06
C MET A 989 -18.04 -6.04 -26.23
N GLN A 990 -18.47 -6.85 -27.20
CA GLN A 990 -17.66 -7.46 -28.28
C GLN A 990 -16.88 -6.46 -29.15
N LYS A 991 -17.38 -5.22 -29.29
CA LYS A 991 -16.72 -4.12 -30.03
C LYS A 991 -15.72 -3.35 -29.17
N GLU A 992 -15.93 -3.30 -27.85
CA GLU A 992 -15.20 -2.43 -26.92
C GLU A 992 -14.16 -3.20 -26.09
N VAL A 993 -14.32 -4.52 -25.92
CA VAL A 993 -13.38 -5.40 -25.21
C VAL A 993 -11.97 -5.31 -25.79
N TYR A 994 -11.01 -5.15 -24.88
CA TYR A 994 -9.61 -4.84 -25.15
C TYR A 994 -8.66 -5.71 -24.32
N LEU A 995 -8.94 -5.92 -23.02
CA LEU A 995 -8.32 -6.98 -22.22
C LEU A 995 -9.38 -7.97 -21.72
N LEU A 996 -9.04 -9.26 -21.63
CA LEU A 996 -9.80 -10.29 -20.91
C LEU A 996 -8.91 -10.99 -19.87
N PHE A 997 -9.51 -11.34 -18.74
CA PHE A 997 -8.86 -12.09 -17.66
C PHE A 997 -9.66 -13.35 -17.34
N TYR A 998 -9.01 -14.49 -17.56
CA TYR A 998 -9.55 -15.84 -17.47
C TYR A 998 -8.78 -16.64 -16.42
N GLU A 999 -9.45 -17.14 -15.38
CA GLU A 999 -8.82 -17.97 -14.33
C GLU A 999 -9.14 -19.45 -14.54
N MET A 1000 -8.16 -20.34 -14.33
CA MET A 1000 -8.30 -21.78 -14.55
C MET A 1000 -9.27 -22.39 -13.54
N GLU A 1001 -10.27 -23.14 -14.03
CA GLU A 1001 -11.20 -23.85 -13.16
C GLU A 1001 -10.49 -25.05 -12.52
N LYS A 1002 -10.38 -25.01 -11.19
CA LYS A 1002 -9.78 -26.09 -10.39
C LYS A 1002 -10.62 -27.36 -10.52
N PRO A 1003 -10.00 -28.55 -10.65
CA PRO A 1003 -10.73 -29.80 -10.80
C PRO A 1003 -11.62 -30.04 -9.59
N THR A 1004 -12.91 -30.25 -9.84
CA THR A 1004 -13.90 -30.47 -8.77
C THR A 1004 -13.75 -31.89 -8.22
N ASN A 1005 -13.28 -32.01 -6.97
CA ASN A 1005 -13.17 -33.27 -6.26
C ASN A 1005 -14.56 -33.87 -5.98
N GLY A 1006 -15.01 -34.75 -6.89
CA GLY A 1006 -16.19 -35.58 -6.72
C GLY A 1006 -17.55 -34.89 -6.95
N PRO A 1007 -18.63 -35.68 -7.13
CA PRO A 1007 -19.97 -35.15 -7.28
C PRO A 1007 -20.55 -34.74 -5.92
N GLN A 1008 -21.01 -33.49 -5.79
CA GLN A 1008 -21.96 -33.15 -4.72
C GLN A 1008 -23.31 -33.80 -5.05
N VAL A 1009 -23.77 -34.68 -4.18
CA VAL A 1009 -25.04 -35.41 -4.32
C VAL A 1009 -26.21 -34.48 -3.97
N SER A 1010 -27.00 -34.18 -5.02
CA SER A 1010 -28.37 -33.60 -5.04
C SER A 1010 -28.73 -32.52 -4.00
#